data_AF-A0A8C7ND32-F1
#
_entry.id   AF-A0A8C7ND32-F1
#
_cell.length_a   1.000
_cell.length_b   1.000
_cell.length_c   1.000
_cell.angle_alpha   90.00
_cell.angle_beta   90.00
_cell.angle_gamma   90.00
#
_symmetry.space_group_name_H-M   'P 1'
#
loop_
_entity.id
_entity.type
_entity.pdbx_description
1 polymer ?
#
loop_
_entity_poly.entity_id
_entity_poly.type
_entity_poly.pdbx_seq_one_letter_code
_entity_poly.pdbx_strand_id
1 'polypeptide(L)'
;MESPGQKRASRGGTATPLSPTRISRLQEKDDLCNLNDRLAVYIDKVRSLEIENAGLRLRITESETEISREVTGMKVAYETELADARKTLDSVAKERARLQLELGKVKEDYKELKVRNGKKESDLEAALARLRDLEALLNSKDASLSTALGEKRSLDAEVRDLKAQLAKLETGLSDAKKQLQDEMLRRVDAENRLQTLKEELQFQKNIYGEELRESKRRHESRMVEIDSAGTKQDYESKLAEALMELRAQHEEQVRIYKEEIEKTYTSKLENARHSADRNSTLVGAAHEELQQTRVRMEGMSSQLSQLQKQLAAREARVRELEESLARERDTMRRRLEDKEREMGDMRMRMQQQLDEYQELLDIKLALDMEISAYRKLLEGEEERLRLSPSPPPTRVTVSRTTGSGSAHTHTTLVQSTSGSRNSSGTASAKKRRLHDNDSETSSLAGGAVTRTRIAQQASASGRVTVDEVDLEGKYVRLSNKANEDQLLGHWQVKRQVGTSTPIVYKFPPKFNLKAGQTVTIWASGAGGTHNPPSDLVWKTQNSWGSGDLFQTILVSANGEEMAQRKVTRTLFQEDDDDDGNHSACGVDSEYNLRSRTVVCGSCGQPSDKSCATSGVSSGSCSISSGGGLPEGLMSPLFIMGSNSPRQGGPRPENCSIM
;
A
#
# COMPACT_ATOMS: atom_id res chain seq x y z
N MET A 1 -189.13 -95.50 59.58
CA MET A 1 -190.49 -95.74 59.08
C MET A 1 -191.29 -96.42 60.18
N GLU A 2 -192.58 -96.10 60.29
CA GLU A 2 -193.49 -96.61 61.33
C GLU A 2 -194.43 -97.68 60.78
N SER A 3 -194.95 -98.58 61.64
CA SER A 3 -196.27 -99.23 61.50
C SER A 3 -196.62 -100.08 62.75
N PRO A 4 -197.82 -99.96 63.36
CA PRO A 4 -198.20 -100.70 64.58
C PRO A 4 -199.46 -101.61 64.47
N GLY A 5 -199.63 -102.54 65.42
CA GLY A 5 -200.87 -103.31 65.69
C GLY A 5 -200.71 -104.85 65.66
N GLN A 6 -201.59 -105.67 66.27
CA GLN A 6 -202.71 -105.41 67.19
C GLN A 6 -203.09 -106.69 68.02
N LYS A 7 -203.99 -106.52 69.01
CA LYS A 7 -204.69 -107.45 69.95
C LYS A 7 -204.94 -108.91 69.45
N ARG A 8 -205.17 -109.95 70.29
CA ARG A 8 -206.25 -110.12 71.31
C ARG A 8 -206.12 -111.47 72.08
N ALA A 9 -206.78 -111.64 73.24
CA ALA A 9 -206.71 -112.85 74.12
C ALA A 9 -207.99 -113.74 74.16
N SER A 10 -207.85 -115.03 74.56
CA SER A 10 -208.89 -116.09 74.66
C SER A 10 -208.28 -117.40 75.29
N ARG A 11 -208.95 -118.40 75.92
CA ARG A 11 -210.19 -118.51 76.75
C ARG A 11 -210.34 -119.94 77.38
N GLY A 12 -210.04 -120.13 78.67
CA GLY A 12 -210.41 -121.32 79.50
C GLY A 12 -209.80 -122.70 79.09
N GLY A 13 -209.95 -123.80 79.83
CA GLY A 13 -210.52 -124.01 81.17
C GLY A 13 -210.68 -125.50 81.59
N THR A 14 -210.74 -125.76 82.90
CA THR A 14 -211.34 -126.93 83.62
C THR A 14 -210.92 -128.39 83.35
N ALA A 15 -210.10 -128.93 84.28
CA ALA A 15 -210.38 -130.07 85.19
C ALA A 15 -210.64 -131.54 84.73
N THR A 16 -209.78 -132.44 85.26
CA THR A 16 -210.02 -133.84 85.74
C THR A 16 -210.49 -134.97 84.80
N PRO A 17 -210.07 -136.24 85.02
CA PRO A 17 -208.85 -136.76 85.68
C PRO A 17 -208.13 -137.85 84.81
N LEU A 18 -207.40 -138.77 85.46
CA LEU A 18 -206.84 -140.06 84.97
C LEU A 18 -205.41 -140.09 84.35
N SER A 19 -204.56 -140.88 85.02
CA SER A 19 -203.43 -141.69 84.52
C SER A 19 -202.13 -141.03 84.01
N PRO A 20 -200.93 -141.65 84.24
CA PRO A 20 -199.67 -140.88 84.32
C PRO A 20 -198.93 -140.62 82.99
N THR A 21 -199.35 -141.20 81.86
CA THR A 21 -198.49 -141.41 80.68
C THR A 21 -198.22 -140.18 79.79
N ARG A 22 -198.74 -138.99 80.12
CA ARG A 22 -198.71 -137.81 79.22
C ARG A 22 -197.64 -136.76 79.54
N ILE A 23 -197.06 -136.77 80.74
CA ILE A 23 -196.17 -135.69 81.23
C ILE A 23 -194.86 -135.61 80.43
N SER A 24 -194.29 -136.76 80.04
CA SER A 24 -192.94 -136.87 79.45
C SER A 24 -192.71 -136.15 78.11
N ARG A 25 -193.76 -135.77 77.36
CA ARG A 25 -193.64 -135.24 75.98
C ARG A 25 -193.62 -133.71 75.87
N LEU A 26 -193.86 -132.97 76.96
CA LEU A 26 -193.80 -131.51 76.93
C LEU A 26 -192.39 -130.97 77.23
N GLN A 27 -191.71 -131.56 78.20
CA GLN A 27 -190.41 -131.13 78.69
C GLN A 27 -189.32 -131.19 77.62
N GLU A 28 -189.32 -132.27 76.82
CA GLU A 28 -188.41 -132.51 75.69
C GLU A 28 -188.46 -131.42 74.58
N LYS A 29 -189.54 -130.64 74.53
CA LYS A 29 -189.68 -129.54 73.56
C LYS A 29 -189.02 -128.24 74.02
N ASP A 30 -189.14 -127.89 75.30
CA ASP A 30 -188.59 -126.63 75.83
C ASP A 30 -187.05 -126.69 75.90
N ASP A 31 -186.48 -127.87 76.15
CA ASP A 31 -185.03 -128.10 76.09
C ASP A 31 -184.45 -127.84 74.69
N LEU A 32 -185.18 -128.19 73.62
CA LEU A 32 -184.78 -127.91 72.23
C LEU A 32 -184.86 -126.43 71.85
N CYS A 33 -185.79 -125.66 72.44
CA CYS A 33 -185.80 -124.20 72.31
C CYS A 33 -184.59 -123.58 73.01
N ASN A 34 -184.35 -123.94 74.28
CA ASN A 34 -183.20 -123.46 75.07
C ASN A 34 -181.85 -123.74 74.40
N LEU A 35 -181.72 -124.88 73.71
CA LEU A 35 -180.51 -125.23 72.96
C LEU A 35 -180.33 -124.34 71.71
N ASN A 36 -181.40 -124.05 70.97
CA ASN A 36 -181.38 -123.16 69.81
C ASN A 36 -181.07 -121.70 70.20
N ASP A 37 -181.67 -121.19 71.28
CA ASP A 37 -181.42 -119.81 71.74
C ASP A 37 -179.94 -119.64 72.17
N ARG A 38 -179.36 -120.65 72.83
CA ARG A 38 -177.91 -120.69 73.10
C ARG A 38 -177.09 -120.73 71.80
N LEU A 39 -177.50 -121.53 70.82
CA LEU A 39 -176.83 -121.60 69.51
C LEU A 39 -176.84 -120.25 68.78
N ALA A 40 -177.95 -119.51 68.83
CA ALA A 40 -178.04 -118.15 68.27
C ALA A 40 -177.04 -117.20 68.94
N VAL A 41 -176.97 -117.18 70.28
CA VAL A 41 -176.00 -116.36 71.03
C VAL A 41 -174.55 -116.74 70.69
N TYR A 42 -174.24 -118.02 70.51
CA TYR A 42 -172.91 -118.44 70.05
C TYR A 42 -172.62 -118.02 68.60
N ILE A 43 -173.59 -118.13 67.68
CA ILE A 43 -173.43 -117.71 66.27
C ILE A 43 -173.17 -116.20 66.19
N ASP A 44 -173.91 -115.38 66.92
CA ASP A 44 -173.70 -113.92 66.92
C ASP A 44 -172.40 -113.53 67.65
N LYS A 45 -171.96 -114.28 68.67
CA LYS A 45 -170.63 -114.06 69.24
C LYS A 45 -169.49 -114.49 68.31
N VAL A 46 -169.66 -115.57 67.54
CA VAL A 46 -168.71 -115.97 66.48
C VAL A 46 -168.64 -114.88 65.41
N ARG A 47 -169.77 -114.40 64.88
CA ARG A 47 -169.82 -113.26 63.93
C ARG A 47 -169.13 -112.01 64.48
N SER A 48 -169.36 -111.68 65.76
CA SER A 48 -168.66 -110.60 66.44
C SER A 48 -167.14 -110.80 66.43
N LEU A 49 -166.66 -112.01 66.71
CA LEU A 49 -165.23 -112.35 66.70
C LEU A 49 -164.63 -112.46 65.29
N GLU A 50 -165.43 -112.81 64.27
CA GLU A 50 -165.03 -112.80 62.86
C GLU A 50 -164.87 -111.38 62.34
N ILE A 51 -165.81 -110.48 62.66
CA ILE A 51 -165.72 -109.04 62.35
C ILE A 51 -164.54 -108.41 63.10
N GLU A 52 -164.34 -108.76 64.38
CA GLU A 52 -163.20 -108.29 65.17
C GLU A 52 -161.86 -108.80 64.60
N ASN A 53 -161.78 -110.08 64.20
CA ASN A 53 -160.61 -110.62 63.50
C ASN A 53 -160.38 -109.94 62.14
N ALA A 54 -161.42 -109.64 61.38
CA ALA A 54 -161.29 -108.91 60.12
C ALA A 54 -160.75 -107.49 60.35
N GLY A 55 -161.27 -106.77 61.35
CA GLY A 55 -160.78 -105.43 61.74
C GLY A 55 -159.41 -105.42 62.43
N LEU A 56 -158.98 -106.54 63.02
CA LEU A 56 -157.61 -106.72 63.52
C LEU A 56 -156.64 -107.03 62.37
N ARG A 57 -157.02 -107.91 61.44
CA ARG A 57 -156.23 -108.20 60.22
C ARG A 57 -156.07 -106.96 59.35
N LEU A 58 -157.15 -106.18 59.18
CA LEU A 58 -157.11 -104.91 58.46
C LEU A 58 -156.11 -103.96 59.13
N ARG A 59 -156.22 -103.72 60.45
CA ARG A 59 -155.26 -102.88 61.20
C ARG A 59 -153.82 -103.37 61.16
N ILE A 60 -153.59 -104.69 61.13
CA ILE A 60 -152.25 -105.26 60.91
C ILE A 60 -151.76 -104.82 59.53
N THR A 61 -152.50 -105.10 58.46
CA THR A 61 -152.10 -104.70 57.10
C THR A 61 -151.98 -103.19 56.91
N GLU A 62 -152.84 -102.38 57.54
CA GLU A 62 -152.74 -100.92 57.58
C GLU A 62 -151.42 -100.52 58.23
N SER A 63 -151.13 -100.98 59.44
CA SER A 63 -149.87 -100.67 60.15
C SER A 63 -148.62 -101.16 59.42
N GLU A 64 -148.67 -102.31 58.75
CA GLU A 64 -147.58 -102.82 57.90
C GLU A 64 -147.36 -101.91 56.68
N THR A 65 -148.43 -101.41 56.05
CA THR A 65 -148.32 -100.44 54.94
C THR A 65 -147.90 -99.05 55.41
N GLU A 66 -148.31 -98.61 56.61
CA GLU A 66 -147.88 -97.34 57.20
C GLU A 66 -146.39 -97.39 57.54
N ILE A 67 -145.91 -98.40 58.26
CA ILE A 67 -144.49 -98.62 58.55
C ILE A 67 -143.69 -98.73 57.24
N SER A 68 -144.19 -99.47 56.24
CA SER A 68 -143.53 -99.57 54.93
C SER A 68 -143.46 -98.22 54.21
N ARG A 69 -144.51 -97.38 54.30
CA ARG A 69 -144.56 -96.04 53.71
C ARG A 69 -143.65 -95.06 54.46
N GLU A 70 -143.57 -95.15 55.79
CA GLU A 70 -142.66 -94.35 56.61
C GLU A 70 -141.19 -94.72 56.37
N VAL A 71 -140.85 -96.00 56.39
CA VAL A 71 -139.49 -96.48 56.06
C VAL A 71 -139.10 -96.08 54.63
N THR A 72 -140.02 -96.16 53.67
CA THR A 72 -139.79 -95.66 52.30
C THR A 72 -139.62 -94.14 52.26
N GLY A 73 -140.41 -93.40 53.03
CA GLY A 73 -140.31 -91.94 53.14
C GLY A 73 -138.99 -91.48 53.77
N MET A 74 -138.58 -92.10 54.88
CA MET A 74 -137.27 -91.86 55.51
C MET A 74 -136.12 -92.22 54.57
N LYS A 75 -136.22 -93.35 53.85
CA LYS A 75 -135.24 -93.73 52.82
C LYS A 75 -135.14 -92.64 51.74
N VAL A 76 -136.25 -92.19 51.18
CA VAL A 76 -136.26 -91.14 50.15
C VAL A 76 -135.68 -89.83 50.69
N ALA A 77 -136.02 -89.43 51.92
CA ALA A 77 -135.45 -88.26 52.58
C ALA A 77 -133.92 -88.35 52.66
N TYR A 78 -133.37 -89.44 53.23
CA TYR A 78 -131.93 -89.65 53.29
C TYR A 78 -131.27 -89.78 51.91
N GLU A 79 -131.94 -90.37 50.92
CA GLU A 79 -131.44 -90.41 49.53
C GLU A 79 -131.39 -89.01 48.90
N THR A 80 -132.33 -88.11 49.21
CA THR A 80 -132.27 -86.70 48.79
C THR A 80 -131.20 -85.90 49.53
N GLU A 81 -131.07 -86.05 50.84
CA GLU A 81 -130.00 -85.40 51.63
C GLU A 81 -128.60 -85.84 51.15
N LEU A 82 -128.41 -87.14 50.90
CA LEU A 82 -127.17 -87.67 50.33
C LEU A 82 -126.93 -87.17 48.89
N ALA A 83 -127.98 -86.97 48.09
CA ALA A 83 -127.84 -86.39 46.75
C ALA A 83 -127.41 -84.92 46.81
N ASP A 84 -127.98 -84.11 47.70
CA ASP A 84 -127.63 -82.69 47.84
C ASP A 84 -126.28 -82.48 48.55
N ALA A 85 -125.92 -83.34 49.50
CA ALA A 85 -124.57 -83.41 50.06
C ALA A 85 -123.51 -83.74 48.97
N ARG A 86 -123.84 -84.63 48.02
CA ARG A 86 -122.97 -84.91 46.86
C ARG A 86 -122.88 -83.72 45.90
N LYS A 87 -124.00 -83.09 45.52
CA LYS A 87 -124.01 -81.89 44.65
C LYS A 87 -123.18 -80.75 45.24
N THR A 88 -123.31 -80.49 46.55
CA THR A 88 -122.56 -79.44 47.24
C THR A 88 -121.07 -79.78 47.35
N LEU A 89 -120.71 -81.04 47.64
CA LEU A 89 -119.32 -81.51 47.60
C LEU A 89 -118.71 -81.37 46.19
N ASP A 90 -119.43 -81.74 45.13
CA ASP A 90 -118.99 -81.56 43.74
C ASP A 90 -118.82 -80.09 43.37
N SER A 91 -119.70 -79.21 43.85
CA SER A 91 -119.60 -77.76 43.65
C SER A 91 -118.38 -77.17 44.36
N VAL A 92 -118.14 -77.56 45.61
CA VAL A 92 -116.95 -77.16 46.38
C VAL A 92 -115.67 -77.72 45.77
N ALA A 93 -115.71 -78.95 45.23
CA ALA A 93 -114.57 -79.53 44.50
C ALA A 93 -114.24 -78.75 43.22
N LYS A 94 -115.26 -78.32 42.45
CA LYS A 94 -115.11 -77.48 41.26
C LYS A 94 -114.52 -76.11 41.59
N GLU A 95 -115.07 -75.40 42.58
CA GLU A 95 -114.55 -74.10 43.00
C GLU A 95 -113.14 -74.21 43.61
N ARG A 96 -112.84 -75.28 44.37
CA ARG A 96 -111.49 -75.55 44.87
C ARG A 96 -110.50 -75.79 43.72
N ALA A 97 -110.89 -76.56 42.69
CA ALA A 97 -110.05 -76.79 41.51
C ALA A 97 -109.83 -75.49 40.71
N ARG A 98 -110.88 -74.69 40.54
CA ARG A 98 -110.82 -73.36 39.91
C ARG A 98 -109.85 -72.44 40.66
N LEU A 99 -110.03 -72.27 41.97
CA LEU A 99 -109.15 -71.43 42.80
C LEU A 99 -107.72 -71.94 42.83
N GLN A 100 -107.49 -73.25 42.71
CA GLN A 100 -106.13 -73.82 42.55
C GLN A 100 -105.50 -73.45 41.20
N LEU A 101 -106.27 -73.42 40.11
CA LEU A 101 -105.79 -72.96 38.80
C LEU A 101 -105.54 -71.44 38.78
N GLU A 102 -106.45 -70.64 39.34
CA GLU A 102 -106.29 -69.19 39.47
C GLU A 102 -105.08 -68.83 40.35
N LEU A 103 -104.88 -69.53 41.48
CA LEU A 103 -103.69 -69.39 42.33
C LEU A 103 -102.41 -69.86 41.63
N GLY A 104 -102.49 -70.89 40.79
CA GLY A 104 -101.39 -71.34 39.93
C GLY A 104 -100.96 -70.26 38.96
N LYS A 105 -101.92 -69.71 38.21
CA LYS A 105 -101.71 -68.62 37.25
C LYS A 105 -101.13 -67.38 37.92
N VAL A 106 -101.72 -66.89 39.01
CA VAL A 106 -101.22 -65.69 39.72
C VAL A 106 -99.79 -65.89 40.26
N LYS A 107 -99.42 -67.12 40.66
CA LYS A 107 -98.04 -67.46 41.03
C LYS A 107 -97.07 -67.50 39.85
N GLU A 108 -97.56 -67.77 38.64
CA GLU A 108 -96.78 -67.73 37.41
C GLU A 108 -96.62 -66.30 36.89
N ASP A 109 -97.72 -65.55 36.79
CA ASP A 109 -97.75 -64.10 36.50
C ASP A 109 -96.80 -63.32 37.44
N TYR A 110 -96.80 -63.64 38.75
CA TYR A 110 -95.89 -63.04 39.73
C TYR A 110 -94.41 -63.41 39.49
N LYS A 111 -94.09 -64.66 39.11
CA LYS A 111 -92.72 -65.06 38.76
C LYS A 111 -92.23 -64.32 37.51
N GLU A 112 -93.07 -64.24 36.48
CA GLU A 112 -92.78 -63.48 35.28
C GLU A 112 -92.53 -62.00 35.59
N LEU A 113 -93.42 -61.37 36.36
CA LEU A 113 -93.28 -59.97 36.77
C LEU A 113 -92.01 -59.75 37.58
N LYS A 114 -91.65 -60.68 38.49
CA LYS A 114 -90.41 -60.61 39.27
C LYS A 114 -89.16 -60.72 38.39
N VAL A 115 -89.14 -61.64 37.41
CA VAL A 115 -88.03 -61.77 36.44
C VAL A 115 -87.97 -60.55 35.51
N ARG A 116 -89.11 -60.01 35.09
CA ARG A 116 -89.21 -58.78 34.28
C ARG A 116 -88.72 -57.55 35.06
N ASN A 117 -89.03 -57.47 36.35
CA ASN A 117 -88.57 -56.40 37.25
C ASN A 117 -87.06 -56.48 37.49
N GLY A 118 -86.52 -57.65 37.85
CA GLY A 118 -85.07 -57.83 38.04
C GLY A 118 -84.24 -57.49 36.80
N LYS A 119 -84.76 -57.77 35.60
CA LYS A 119 -84.16 -57.29 34.35
C LYS A 119 -84.19 -55.76 34.23
N LYS A 120 -85.29 -55.11 34.62
CA LYS A 120 -85.42 -53.64 34.59
C LYS A 120 -84.59 -52.93 35.66
N GLU A 121 -84.39 -53.56 36.81
CA GLU A 121 -83.46 -53.10 37.86
C GLU A 121 -82.02 -53.16 37.34
N SER A 122 -81.61 -54.27 36.72
CA SER A 122 -80.28 -54.40 36.10
C SER A 122 -80.07 -53.46 34.90
N ASP A 123 -81.08 -53.28 34.04
CA ASP A 123 -81.07 -52.28 32.95
C ASP A 123 -80.85 -50.86 33.52
N LEU A 124 -81.52 -50.53 34.63
CA LEU A 124 -81.43 -49.22 35.29
C LEU A 124 -80.08 -49.01 35.97
N GLU A 125 -79.54 -50.01 36.66
CA GLU A 125 -78.18 -49.96 37.23
C GLU A 125 -77.12 -49.73 36.14
N ALA A 126 -77.22 -50.45 35.02
CA ALA A 126 -76.33 -50.27 33.86
C ALA A 126 -76.49 -48.89 33.20
N ALA A 127 -77.70 -48.33 33.16
CA ALA A 127 -77.94 -46.97 32.69
C ALA A 127 -77.34 -45.91 33.64
N LEU A 128 -77.51 -46.08 34.95
CA LEU A 128 -76.96 -45.19 35.98
C LEU A 128 -75.43 -45.27 36.08
N ALA A 129 -74.82 -46.41 35.76
CA ALA A 129 -73.37 -46.51 35.63
C ALA A 129 -72.86 -45.64 34.46
N ARG A 130 -73.41 -45.85 33.26
CA ARG A 130 -73.08 -45.05 32.07
C ARG A 130 -73.32 -43.55 32.23
N LEU A 131 -74.35 -43.17 33.01
CA LEU A 131 -74.65 -41.77 33.29
C LEU A 131 -73.48 -41.12 34.07
N ARG A 132 -72.98 -41.79 35.12
CA ARG A 132 -71.81 -41.34 35.89
C ARG A 132 -70.52 -41.30 35.06
N ASP A 133 -70.33 -42.28 34.17
CA ASP A 133 -69.17 -42.28 33.25
C ASP A 133 -69.21 -41.08 32.30
N LEU A 134 -70.40 -40.72 31.80
CA LEU A 134 -70.62 -39.55 30.94
C LEU A 134 -70.49 -38.23 31.71
N GLU A 135 -70.97 -38.15 32.96
CA GLU A 135 -70.75 -37.00 33.85
C GLU A 135 -69.26 -36.80 34.14
N ALA A 136 -68.52 -37.86 34.43
CA ALA A 136 -67.07 -37.80 34.64
C ALA A 136 -66.32 -37.35 33.38
N LEU A 137 -66.72 -37.85 32.20
CA LEU A 137 -66.18 -37.43 30.91
C LEU A 137 -66.49 -35.95 30.61
N LEU A 138 -67.72 -35.48 30.87
CA LEU A 138 -68.12 -34.09 30.70
C LEU A 138 -67.28 -33.16 31.58
N ASN A 139 -67.20 -33.44 32.89
CA ASN A 139 -66.38 -32.68 33.83
C ASN A 139 -64.89 -32.65 33.40
N SER A 140 -64.37 -33.75 32.86
CA SER A 140 -63.00 -33.81 32.30
C SER A 140 -62.84 -32.92 31.06
N LYS A 141 -63.84 -32.85 30.18
CA LYS A 141 -63.83 -31.96 29.00
C LYS A 141 -63.98 -30.49 29.38
N ASP A 142 -64.84 -30.16 30.34
CA ASP A 142 -65.00 -28.78 30.81
C ASP A 142 -63.74 -28.27 31.52
N ALA A 143 -63.07 -29.11 32.32
CA ALA A 143 -61.76 -28.80 32.88
C ALA A 143 -60.71 -28.56 31.79
N SER A 144 -60.62 -29.44 30.79
CA SER A 144 -59.71 -29.30 29.64
C SER A 144 -59.99 -28.03 28.81
N LEU A 145 -61.26 -27.68 28.64
CA LEU A 145 -61.69 -26.47 27.92
C LEU A 145 -61.34 -25.22 28.73
N SER A 146 -61.52 -25.24 30.04
CA SER A 146 -61.13 -24.14 30.94
C SER A 146 -59.62 -23.88 30.88
N THR A 147 -58.79 -24.92 30.92
CA THR A 147 -57.33 -24.82 30.74
C THR A 147 -56.97 -24.22 29.38
N ALA A 148 -57.53 -24.75 28.28
CA ALA A 148 -57.25 -24.26 26.93
C ALA A 148 -57.71 -22.79 26.73
N LEU A 149 -58.79 -22.35 27.38
CA LEU A 149 -59.18 -20.93 27.41
C LEU A 149 -58.25 -20.08 28.28
N GLY A 150 -57.61 -20.65 29.30
CA GLY A 150 -56.54 -20.02 30.07
C GLY A 150 -55.29 -19.79 29.22
N GLU A 151 -54.79 -20.85 28.59
CA GLU A 151 -53.64 -20.84 27.66
C GLU A 151 -53.87 -19.88 26.49
N LYS A 152 -55.08 -19.86 25.93
CA LYS A 152 -55.43 -18.87 24.90
C LYS A 152 -55.27 -17.44 25.42
N ARG A 153 -55.72 -17.14 26.64
CA ARG A 153 -55.64 -15.77 27.21
C ARG A 153 -54.21 -15.33 27.50
N SER A 154 -53.30 -16.25 27.87
CA SER A 154 -51.87 -15.93 28.04
C SER A 154 -51.19 -15.72 26.68
N LEU A 155 -51.46 -16.57 25.68
CA LEU A 155 -50.96 -16.36 24.32
C LEU A 155 -51.51 -15.07 23.69
N ASP A 156 -52.80 -14.75 23.89
CA ASP A 156 -53.40 -13.46 23.50
C ASP A 156 -52.77 -12.27 24.25
N ALA A 157 -52.08 -12.47 25.37
CA ALA A 157 -51.30 -11.45 26.09
C ALA A 157 -49.88 -11.32 25.53
N GLU A 158 -49.16 -12.42 25.38
CA GLU A 158 -47.83 -12.47 24.75
C GLU A 158 -47.86 -11.85 23.34
N VAL A 159 -48.90 -12.14 22.54
CA VAL A 159 -49.10 -11.55 21.21
C VAL A 159 -49.36 -10.03 21.28
N ARG A 160 -50.01 -9.52 22.34
CA ARG A 160 -50.17 -8.06 22.55
C ARG A 160 -48.86 -7.40 22.95
N ASP A 161 -48.11 -8.02 23.85
CA ASP A 161 -46.83 -7.47 24.34
C ASP A 161 -45.75 -7.51 23.25
N LEU A 162 -45.69 -8.57 22.45
CA LEU A 162 -44.83 -8.64 21.26
C LEU A 162 -45.21 -7.59 20.21
N LYS A 163 -46.50 -7.35 19.96
CA LYS A 163 -46.95 -6.25 19.07
C LYS A 163 -46.55 -4.87 19.63
N ALA A 164 -46.65 -4.67 20.94
CA ALA A 164 -46.20 -3.44 21.58
C ALA A 164 -44.67 -3.26 21.54
N GLN A 165 -43.89 -4.35 21.57
CA GLN A 165 -42.44 -4.31 21.36
C GLN A 165 -42.09 -3.99 19.90
N LEU A 166 -42.75 -4.63 18.92
CA LEU A 166 -42.57 -4.33 17.49
C LEU A 166 -42.88 -2.87 17.18
N ALA A 167 -44.02 -2.34 17.64
CA ALA A 167 -44.37 -0.93 17.44
C ALA A 167 -43.32 0.05 18.02
N LYS A 168 -42.75 -0.27 19.21
CA LYS A 168 -41.64 0.51 19.79
C LYS A 168 -40.39 0.46 18.92
N LEU A 169 -40.01 -0.72 18.42
CA LEU A 169 -38.87 -0.89 17.53
C LEU A 169 -39.07 -0.18 16.17
N GLU A 170 -40.29 -0.20 15.63
CA GLU A 170 -40.66 0.55 14.42
C GLU A 170 -40.54 2.07 14.63
N THR A 171 -41.00 2.60 15.77
CA THR A 171 -40.81 4.02 16.10
C THR A 171 -39.32 4.38 16.27
N GLY A 172 -38.55 3.57 16.99
CA GLY A 172 -37.10 3.80 17.16
C GLY A 172 -36.32 3.70 15.83
N LEU A 173 -36.72 2.82 14.92
CA LEU A 173 -36.17 2.73 13.57
C LEU A 173 -36.54 3.96 12.71
N SER A 174 -37.75 4.49 12.88
CA SER A 174 -38.16 5.74 12.22
C SER A 174 -37.35 6.94 12.72
N ASP A 175 -37.17 7.06 14.04
CA ASP A 175 -36.40 8.14 14.64
C ASP A 175 -34.90 8.06 14.28
N ALA A 176 -34.32 6.85 14.28
CA ALA A 176 -32.93 6.65 13.84
C ALA A 176 -32.73 6.98 12.35
N LYS A 177 -33.70 6.64 11.48
CA LYS A 177 -33.68 7.04 10.06
C LYS A 177 -33.76 8.57 9.91
N LYS A 178 -34.61 9.23 10.69
CA LYS A 178 -34.71 10.70 10.69
C LYS A 178 -33.41 11.35 11.17
N GLN A 179 -32.82 10.88 12.27
CA GLN A 179 -31.54 11.37 12.78
C GLN A 179 -30.41 11.22 11.74
N LEU A 180 -30.39 10.11 11.00
CA LEU A 180 -29.44 9.89 9.89
C LEU A 180 -29.68 10.87 8.72
N GLN A 181 -30.94 11.19 8.40
CA GLN A 181 -31.28 12.19 7.38
C GLN A 181 -30.89 13.61 7.83
N ASP A 182 -31.17 13.96 9.08
CA ASP A 182 -30.81 15.25 9.69
C ASP A 182 -29.27 15.44 9.71
N GLU A 183 -28.49 14.42 10.07
CA GLU A 183 -27.02 14.49 10.03
C GLU A 183 -26.45 14.45 8.61
N MET A 184 -27.07 13.73 7.67
CA MET A 184 -26.70 13.79 6.26
C MET A 184 -26.87 15.21 5.70
N LEU A 185 -27.96 15.90 6.07
CA LEU A 185 -28.17 17.31 5.72
C LEU A 185 -27.13 18.23 6.38
N ARG A 186 -26.88 18.08 7.69
CA ARG A 186 -25.83 18.86 8.41
C ARG A 186 -24.45 18.68 7.80
N ARG A 187 -24.10 17.46 7.39
CA ARG A 187 -22.85 17.16 6.68
C ARG A 187 -22.77 17.89 5.34
N VAL A 188 -23.82 17.83 4.52
CA VAL A 188 -23.85 18.51 3.21
C VAL A 188 -23.76 20.03 3.39
N ASP A 189 -24.47 20.61 4.37
CA ASP A 189 -24.34 22.04 4.71
C ASP A 189 -22.92 22.42 5.15
N ALA A 190 -22.24 21.56 5.90
CA ALA A 190 -20.85 21.79 6.31
C ALA A 190 -19.86 21.66 5.14
N GLU A 191 -20.06 20.68 4.25
CA GLU A 191 -19.26 20.50 3.04
C GLU A 191 -19.42 21.68 2.07
N ASN A 192 -20.65 22.19 1.90
CA ASN A 192 -20.94 23.39 1.12
C ASN A 192 -20.21 24.62 1.70
N ARG A 193 -20.30 24.85 3.02
CA ARG A 193 -19.59 25.97 3.70
C ARG A 193 -18.07 25.84 3.58
N LEU A 194 -17.52 24.63 3.69
CA LEU A 194 -16.09 24.36 3.53
C LEU A 194 -15.63 24.68 2.11
N GLN A 195 -16.42 24.31 1.09
CA GLN A 195 -16.12 24.64 -0.30
C GLN A 195 -16.20 26.17 -0.54
N THR A 196 -17.19 26.88 0.01
CA THR A 196 -17.24 28.36 -0.05
C THR A 196 -16.02 29.01 0.59
N LEU A 197 -15.61 28.59 1.79
CA LEU A 197 -14.43 29.11 2.48
C LEU A 197 -13.11 28.79 1.75
N LYS A 198 -13.06 27.65 1.05
CA LYS A 198 -11.92 27.24 0.22
C LYS A 198 -11.82 28.09 -1.06
N GLU A 199 -12.95 28.41 -1.68
CA GLU A 199 -13.03 29.34 -2.80
C GLU A 199 -12.65 30.76 -2.38
N GLU A 200 -13.12 31.23 -1.22
CA GLU A 200 -12.72 32.51 -0.63
C GLU A 200 -11.21 32.55 -0.33
N LEU A 201 -10.65 31.51 0.30
CA LEU A 201 -9.22 31.40 0.56
C LEU A 201 -8.39 31.37 -0.73
N GLN A 202 -8.90 30.75 -1.80
CA GLN A 202 -8.25 30.76 -3.11
C GLN A 202 -8.32 32.15 -3.76
N PHE A 203 -9.44 32.85 -3.65
CA PHE A 203 -9.60 34.23 -4.10
C PHE A 203 -8.66 35.19 -3.35
N GLN A 204 -8.60 35.11 -2.02
CA GLN A 204 -7.66 35.89 -1.20
C GLN A 204 -6.20 35.60 -1.57
N LYS A 205 -5.82 34.32 -1.76
CA LYS A 205 -4.47 33.93 -2.22
C LYS A 205 -4.14 34.49 -3.61
N ASN A 206 -5.11 34.52 -4.52
CA ASN A 206 -4.93 35.12 -5.84
C ASN A 206 -4.69 36.62 -5.71
N ILE A 207 -5.50 37.34 -4.91
CA ILE A 207 -5.31 38.77 -4.62
C ILE A 207 -3.94 39.06 -4.02
N TYR A 208 -3.55 38.40 -2.93
CA TYR A 208 -2.22 38.63 -2.32
C TYR A 208 -1.08 38.27 -3.28
N GLY A 209 -1.26 37.27 -4.16
CA GLY A 209 -0.33 36.96 -5.23
C GLY A 209 -0.30 37.98 -6.37
N GLU A 210 -1.39 38.73 -6.58
CA GLU A 210 -1.53 39.84 -7.52
C GLU A 210 -0.86 41.11 -6.97
N GLU A 211 -1.20 41.49 -5.73
CA GLU A 211 -0.60 42.59 -4.98
C GLU A 211 0.91 42.40 -4.81
N LEU A 212 1.37 41.19 -4.48
CA LEU A 212 2.80 40.89 -4.37
C LEU A 212 3.51 40.94 -5.72
N ARG A 213 2.86 40.49 -6.82
CA ARG A 213 3.40 40.66 -8.18
C ARG A 213 3.51 42.13 -8.57
N GLU A 214 2.50 42.92 -8.25
CA GLU A 214 2.46 44.35 -8.58
C GLU A 214 3.44 45.16 -7.72
N SER A 215 3.56 44.83 -6.43
CA SER A 215 4.57 45.39 -5.52
C SER A 215 6.00 45.04 -5.96
N LYS A 216 6.25 43.77 -6.34
CA LYS A 216 7.53 43.37 -6.95
C LYS A 216 7.81 44.13 -8.24
N ARG A 217 6.85 44.22 -9.17
CA ARG A 217 6.98 45.00 -10.42
C ARG A 217 7.27 46.48 -10.15
N ARG A 218 6.63 47.10 -9.16
CA ARG A 218 6.92 48.50 -8.74
C ARG A 218 8.33 48.66 -8.19
N HIS A 219 8.82 47.69 -7.43
CA HIS A 219 10.18 47.71 -6.87
C HIS A 219 11.23 47.44 -7.95
N GLU A 220 10.99 46.47 -8.82
CA GLU A 220 11.81 46.11 -9.98
C GLU A 220 11.91 47.26 -10.98
N SER A 221 10.79 47.93 -11.31
CA SER A 221 10.80 49.18 -12.11
C SER A 221 11.67 50.24 -11.46
N ARG A 222 11.51 50.49 -10.16
CA ARG A 222 12.31 51.47 -9.42
C ARG A 222 13.81 51.12 -9.37
N MET A 223 14.16 49.83 -9.25
CA MET A 223 15.56 49.39 -9.34
C MET A 223 16.11 49.62 -10.73
N VAL A 224 15.38 49.22 -11.78
CA VAL A 224 15.79 49.45 -13.17
C VAL A 224 15.88 50.96 -13.50
N GLU A 225 15.02 51.80 -12.95
CA GLU A 225 15.11 53.26 -13.04
C GLU A 225 16.40 53.78 -12.38
N ILE A 226 16.75 53.32 -11.17
CA ILE A 226 17.98 53.72 -10.48
C ILE A 226 19.23 53.24 -11.22
N ASP A 227 19.26 51.96 -11.62
CA ASP A 227 20.41 51.35 -12.28
C ASP A 227 20.59 51.87 -13.71
N SER A 228 19.50 52.06 -14.47
CA SER A 228 19.55 52.40 -15.90
C SER A 228 19.47 53.90 -16.22
N ALA A 229 18.89 54.74 -15.36
CA ALA A 229 18.81 56.19 -15.58
C ALA A 229 19.81 57.01 -14.72
N GLY A 230 20.39 56.39 -13.69
CA GLY A 230 21.47 56.96 -12.90
C GLY A 230 22.75 56.15 -13.06
N THR A 231 22.88 55.09 -12.27
CA THR A 231 24.15 54.40 -11.98
C THR A 231 24.95 54.00 -13.23
N LYS A 232 24.33 53.32 -14.20
CA LYS A 232 25.00 52.88 -15.42
C LYS A 232 25.44 54.06 -16.30
N GLN A 233 24.56 55.04 -16.51
CA GLN A 233 24.86 56.21 -17.35
C GLN A 233 25.98 57.07 -16.73
N ASP A 234 25.99 57.19 -15.40
CA ASP A 234 27.06 57.81 -14.63
C ASP A 234 28.41 57.11 -14.82
N TYR A 235 28.44 55.77 -14.78
CA TYR A 235 29.67 55.00 -15.02
C TYR A 235 30.15 55.10 -16.46
N GLU A 236 29.25 55.00 -17.45
CA GLU A 236 29.60 55.15 -18.87
C GLU A 236 30.11 56.57 -19.17
N SER A 237 29.51 57.61 -18.58
CA SER A 237 29.97 59.00 -18.71
C SER A 237 31.35 59.23 -18.09
N LYS A 238 31.57 58.79 -16.83
CA LYS A 238 32.86 58.98 -16.14
C LYS A 238 33.99 58.19 -16.79
N LEU A 239 33.68 57.01 -17.36
CA LEU A 239 34.64 56.24 -18.16
C LEU A 239 34.96 56.94 -19.49
N ALA A 240 33.96 57.49 -20.18
CA ALA A 240 34.16 58.24 -21.41
C ALA A 240 35.00 59.51 -21.17
N GLU A 241 34.73 60.24 -20.09
CA GLU A 241 35.48 61.43 -19.66
C GLU A 241 36.95 61.09 -19.38
N ALA A 242 37.22 60.08 -18.56
CA ALA A 242 38.59 59.62 -18.28
C ALA A 242 39.34 59.12 -19.54
N LEU A 243 38.63 58.48 -20.48
CA LEU A 243 39.21 58.07 -21.77
C LEU A 243 39.44 59.25 -22.72
N MET A 244 38.65 60.32 -22.64
CA MET A 244 38.89 61.57 -23.36
C MET A 244 40.07 62.33 -22.76
N GLU A 245 40.19 62.41 -21.43
CA GLU A 245 41.32 63.05 -20.76
C GLU A 245 42.63 62.31 -21.10
N LEU A 246 42.66 60.98 -21.02
CA LEU A 246 43.83 60.18 -21.38
C LEU A 246 44.24 60.37 -22.86
N ARG A 247 43.27 60.56 -23.77
CA ARG A 247 43.56 60.90 -25.17
C ARG A 247 44.14 62.31 -25.31
N ALA A 248 43.55 63.30 -24.66
CA ALA A 248 44.04 64.67 -24.66
C ALA A 248 45.46 64.77 -24.06
N GLN A 249 45.76 64.03 -22.98
CA GLN A 249 47.09 63.93 -22.40
C GLN A 249 48.11 63.31 -23.37
N HIS A 250 47.75 62.25 -24.11
CA HIS A 250 48.63 61.68 -25.14
C HIS A 250 48.81 62.61 -26.36
N GLU A 251 47.76 63.28 -26.82
CA GLU A 251 47.83 64.26 -27.92
C GLU A 251 48.69 65.46 -27.54
N GLU A 252 48.59 65.95 -26.30
CA GLU A 252 49.43 67.01 -25.75
C GLU A 252 50.90 66.57 -25.60
N GLN A 253 51.16 65.35 -25.12
CA GLN A 253 52.52 64.78 -25.10
C GLN A 253 53.11 64.71 -26.52
N VAL A 254 52.34 64.26 -27.51
CA VAL A 254 52.77 64.23 -28.93
C VAL A 254 52.99 65.64 -29.48
N ARG A 255 52.17 66.63 -29.08
CA ARG A 255 52.37 68.06 -29.44
C ARG A 255 53.67 68.59 -28.86
N ILE A 256 53.94 68.36 -27.57
CA ILE A 256 55.16 68.80 -26.89
C ILE A 256 56.38 68.15 -27.54
N TYR A 257 56.38 66.83 -27.76
CA TYR A 257 57.49 66.15 -28.44
C TYR A 257 57.71 66.67 -29.86
N LYS A 258 56.64 66.99 -30.60
CA LYS A 258 56.73 67.62 -31.93
C LYS A 258 57.35 69.02 -31.87
N GLU A 259 56.97 69.85 -30.90
CA GLU A 259 57.51 71.20 -30.71
C GLU A 259 58.98 71.16 -30.24
N GLU A 260 59.36 70.21 -29.39
CA GLU A 260 60.76 69.96 -29.03
C GLU A 260 61.59 69.51 -30.25
N ILE A 261 61.06 68.59 -31.05
CA ILE A 261 61.70 68.13 -32.29
C ILE A 261 61.88 69.31 -33.27
N GLU A 262 60.85 70.11 -33.51
CA GLU A 262 60.91 71.32 -34.35
C GLU A 262 61.94 72.32 -33.82
N LYS A 263 61.99 72.56 -32.50
CA LYS A 263 62.98 73.43 -31.85
C LYS A 263 64.41 72.90 -31.96
N THR A 264 64.64 71.59 -31.91
CA THR A 264 65.98 71.03 -32.17
C THR A 264 66.35 71.08 -33.66
N TYR A 265 65.38 70.98 -34.57
CA TYR A 265 65.62 71.16 -36.01
C TYR A 265 65.95 72.61 -36.36
N THR A 266 65.22 73.60 -35.85
CA THR A 266 65.55 75.03 -36.08
C THR A 266 66.91 75.38 -35.50
N SER A 267 67.22 74.94 -34.27
CA SER A 267 68.54 75.14 -33.67
C SER A 267 69.67 74.49 -34.48
N LYS A 268 69.47 73.28 -35.04
CA LYS A 268 70.45 72.67 -35.96
C LYS A 268 70.61 73.47 -37.26
N LEU A 269 69.52 74.01 -37.81
CA LEU A 269 69.52 74.88 -39.00
C LEU A 269 70.27 76.20 -38.75
N GLU A 270 70.06 76.83 -37.59
CA GLU A 270 70.77 78.04 -37.19
C GLU A 270 72.25 77.77 -36.95
N ASN A 271 72.61 76.67 -36.29
CA ASN A 271 74.01 76.27 -36.12
C ASN A 271 74.70 76.00 -37.47
N ALA A 272 73.99 75.40 -38.44
CA ALA A 272 74.49 75.20 -39.80
C ALA A 272 74.65 76.52 -40.59
N ARG A 273 73.77 77.51 -40.37
CA ARG A 273 73.96 78.87 -40.92
C ARG A 273 75.20 79.54 -40.32
N HIS A 274 75.31 79.58 -39.00
CA HIS A 274 76.47 80.17 -38.31
C HIS A 274 77.80 79.51 -38.66
N SER A 275 77.84 78.22 -39.02
CA SER A 275 79.06 77.56 -39.52
C SER A 275 79.36 77.92 -40.98
N ALA A 276 78.34 78.05 -41.83
CA ALA A 276 78.50 78.55 -43.20
C ALA A 276 78.99 80.02 -43.23
N ASP A 277 78.43 80.89 -42.38
CA ASP A 277 78.84 82.30 -42.28
C ASP A 277 80.29 82.44 -41.80
N ARG A 278 80.73 81.61 -40.83
CA ARG A 278 82.13 81.52 -40.41
C ARG A 278 83.06 81.01 -41.51
N ASN A 279 82.60 80.09 -42.35
CA ASN A 279 83.37 79.63 -43.50
C ASN A 279 83.48 80.72 -44.57
N SER A 280 82.43 81.52 -44.75
CA SER A 280 82.40 82.67 -45.66
C SER A 280 83.42 83.75 -45.25
N THR A 281 83.50 84.11 -43.97
CA THR A 281 84.47 85.11 -43.49
C THR A 281 85.92 84.61 -43.57
N LEU A 282 86.18 83.33 -43.35
CA LEU A 282 87.50 82.72 -43.57
C LEU A 282 87.92 82.74 -45.05
N VAL A 283 87.00 82.48 -45.97
CA VAL A 283 87.27 82.59 -47.42
C VAL A 283 87.56 84.05 -47.83
N GLY A 284 86.88 85.02 -47.22
CA GLY A 284 87.16 86.45 -47.41
C GLY A 284 88.59 86.82 -47.00
N ALA A 285 89.00 86.49 -45.77
CA ALA A 285 90.34 86.77 -45.26
C ALA A 285 91.45 86.13 -46.13
N ALA A 286 91.27 84.88 -46.55
CA ALA A 286 92.21 84.20 -47.44
C ALA A 286 92.33 84.88 -48.83
N HIS A 287 91.28 85.56 -49.31
CA HIS A 287 91.33 86.32 -50.55
C HIS A 287 92.15 87.61 -50.42
N GLU A 288 92.03 88.32 -49.29
CA GLU A 288 92.78 89.55 -49.02
C GLU A 288 94.29 89.27 -48.88
N GLU A 289 94.68 88.20 -48.17
CA GLU A 289 96.08 87.75 -48.07
C GLU A 289 96.67 87.36 -49.44
N LEU A 290 95.87 86.68 -50.28
CA LEU A 290 96.28 86.27 -51.62
C LEU A 290 96.44 87.49 -52.56
N GLN A 291 95.65 88.55 -52.36
CA GLN A 291 95.80 89.80 -53.10
C GLN A 291 97.06 90.59 -52.67
N GLN A 292 97.38 90.63 -51.37
CA GLN A 292 98.60 91.28 -50.87
C GLN A 292 99.89 90.57 -51.34
N THR A 293 99.91 89.23 -51.30
CA THR A 293 101.05 88.44 -51.78
C THR A 293 101.29 88.58 -53.29
N ARG A 294 100.24 88.79 -54.09
CA ARG A 294 100.32 89.04 -55.54
C ARG A 294 101.05 90.35 -55.87
N VAL A 295 100.71 91.45 -55.21
CA VAL A 295 101.40 92.75 -55.39
C VAL A 295 102.88 92.66 -54.97
N ARG A 296 103.18 91.92 -53.90
CA ARG A 296 104.56 91.66 -53.45
C ARG A 296 105.37 90.83 -54.46
N MET A 297 104.74 89.85 -55.13
CA MET A 297 105.36 89.06 -56.20
C MET A 297 105.74 89.90 -57.42
N GLU A 298 104.85 90.80 -57.85
CA GLU A 298 105.08 91.67 -59.02
C GLU A 298 106.26 92.63 -58.77
N GLY A 299 106.36 93.19 -57.56
CA GLY A 299 107.53 93.98 -57.14
C GLY A 299 108.85 93.20 -57.21
N MET A 300 108.90 92.00 -56.65
CA MET A 300 110.09 91.13 -56.68
C MET A 300 110.47 90.70 -58.12
N SER A 301 109.48 90.45 -58.98
CA SER A 301 109.69 90.04 -60.37
C SER A 301 110.42 91.11 -61.19
N SER A 302 110.13 92.39 -60.96
CA SER A 302 110.81 93.51 -61.64
C SER A 302 112.32 93.53 -61.40
N GLN A 303 112.75 93.22 -60.16
CA GLN A 303 114.16 93.23 -59.76
C GLN A 303 114.93 92.04 -60.35
N LEU A 304 114.31 90.86 -60.44
CA LEU A 304 114.90 89.68 -61.08
C LEU A 304 115.20 89.92 -62.57
N SER A 305 114.26 90.52 -63.31
CA SER A 305 114.43 90.85 -64.73
C SER A 305 115.64 91.77 -64.98
N GLN A 306 115.87 92.73 -64.08
CA GLN A 306 116.96 93.69 -64.18
C GLN A 306 118.35 93.04 -63.93
N LEU A 307 118.42 92.04 -63.04
CA LEU A 307 119.64 91.25 -62.81
C LEU A 307 119.93 90.24 -63.94
N GLN A 308 118.90 89.59 -64.50
CA GLN A 308 119.06 88.65 -65.62
C GLN A 308 119.74 89.30 -66.85
N LYS A 309 119.41 90.57 -67.15
CA LYS A 309 120.09 91.35 -68.21
C LYS A 309 121.59 91.55 -67.97
N GLN A 310 122.03 91.65 -66.71
CA GLN A 310 123.45 91.80 -66.39
C GLN A 310 124.22 90.47 -66.50
N LEU A 311 123.56 89.35 -66.17
CA LEU A 311 124.14 88.01 -66.25
C LEU A 311 124.47 87.63 -67.70
N ALA A 312 123.51 87.74 -68.62
CA ALA A 312 123.69 87.38 -70.03
C ALA A 312 124.84 88.16 -70.72
N ALA A 313 125.05 89.42 -70.33
CA ALA A 313 126.14 90.26 -70.83
C ALA A 313 127.54 89.84 -70.31
N ARG A 314 127.61 89.14 -69.17
CA ARG A 314 128.85 88.53 -68.66
C ARG A 314 129.11 87.18 -69.34
N GLU A 315 128.09 86.34 -69.45
CA GLU A 315 128.18 84.99 -70.04
C GLU A 315 128.63 84.99 -71.51
N ALA A 316 128.16 85.95 -72.31
CA ALA A 316 128.60 86.08 -73.71
C ALA A 316 130.12 86.26 -73.83
N ARG A 317 130.71 87.01 -72.89
CA ARG A 317 132.16 87.33 -72.86
C ARG A 317 133.03 86.18 -72.35
N VAL A 318 132.43 85.19 -71.67
CA VAL A 318 133.12 83.96 -71.26
C VAL A 318 133.23 83.00 -72.45
N ARG A 319 132.11 82.75 -73.15
CA ARG A 319 132.07 81.88 -74.34
C ARG A 319 133.08 82.28 -75.41
N GLU A 320 133.20 83.58 -75.70
CA GLU A 320 134.13 84.12 -76.69
C GLU A 320 135.61 83.78 -76.36
N LEU A 321 135.97 83.73 -75.07
CA LEU A 321 137.31 83.32 -74.61
C LEU A 321 137.50 81.80 -74.66
N GLU A 322 136.52 81.02 -74.21
CA GLU A 322 136.56 79.55 -74.22
C GLU A 322 136.72 78.99 -75.64
N GLU A 323 136.02 79.58 -76.61
CA GLU A 323 136.06 79.19 -78.01
C GLU A 323 137.41 79.52 -78.69
N SER A 324 138.18 80.48 -78.16
CA SER A 324 139.56 80.72 -78.62
C SER A 324 140.51 79.60 -78.14
N LEU A 325 140.41 79.23 -76.87
CA LEU A 325 141.25 78.21 -76.21
C LEU A 325 140.96 76.78 -76.70
N ALA A 326 139.74 76.52 -77.20
CA ALA A 326 139.40 75.27 -77.87
C ALA A 326 140.13 75.11 -79.21
N ARG A 327 140.17 76.18 -80.03
CA ARG A 327 140.78 76.16 -81.38
C ARG A 327 142.26 75.81 -81.35
N GLU A 328 143.03 76.38 -80.41
CA GLU A 328 144.46 76.07 -80.29
C GLU A 328 144.72 74.59 -79.96
N ARG A 329 143.98 74.02 -78.98
CA ARG A 329 144.14 72.63 -78.53
C ARG A 329 143.96 71.61 -79.67
N ASP A 330 143.00 71.84 -80.56
CA ASP A 330 142.74 70.93 -81.69
C ASP A 330 143.74 71.06 -82.84
N THR A 331 144.44 72.20 -82.98
CA THR A 331 145.59 72.29 -83.91
C THR A 331 146.79 71.49 -83.42
N MET A 332 146.99 71.41 -82.10
CA MET A 332 148.09 70.63 -81.50
C MET A 332 147.81 69.12 -81.52
N ARG A 333 146.56 68.69 -81.29
CA ARG A 333 146.17 67.26 -81.37
C ARG A 333 146.46 66.64 -82.73
N ARG A 334 146.00 67.25 -83.83
CA ARG A 334 146.14 66.68 -85.18
C ARG A 334 147.60 66.41 -85.57
N ARG A 335 148.51 67.33 -85.20
CA ARG A 335 149.96 67.19 -85.43
C ARG A 335 150.61 65.99 -84.73
N LEU A 336 150.06 65.52 -83.61
CA LEU A 336 150.55 64.32 -82.92
C LEU A 336 150.08 63.05 -83.65
N GLU A 337 148.78 62.95 -83.94
CA GLU A 337 148.21 61.79 -84.62
C GLU A 337 148.85 61.52 -85.99
N ASP A 338 149.18 62.58 -86.75
CA ASP A 338 149.87 62.45 -88.04
C ASP A 338 151.27 61.81 -87.88
N LYS A 339 152.00 62.15 -86.81
CA LYS A 339 153.32 61.59 -86.51
C LYS A 339 153.27 60.19 -85.92
N GLU A 340 152.22 59.84 -85.19
CA GLU A 340 151.99 58.46 -84.73
C GLU A 340 151.67 57.52 -85.90
N ARG A 341 150.92 57.98 -86.91
CA ARG A 341 150.63 57.20 -88.13
C ARG A 341 151.89 56.94 -88.96
N GLU A 342 152.74 57.95 -89.19
CA GLU A 342 154.05 57.77 -89.85
C GLU A 342 154.93 56.71 -89.15
N MET A 343 154.92 56.69 -87.81
CA MET A 343 155.71 55.76 -86.99
C MET A 343 155.17 54.31 -87.00
N GLY A 344 153.87 54.11 -87.25
CA GLY A 344 153.28 52.78 -87.44
C GLY A 344 153.67 52.18 -88.79
N ASP A 345 153.48 52.96 -89.85
CA ASP A 345 153.78 52.63 -91.24
C ASP A 345 155.21 52.11 -91.45
N MET A 346 156.20 52.78 -90.85
CA MET A 346 157.61 52.40 -90.97
C MET A 346 157.94 51.09 -90.26
N ARG A 347 157.23 50.73 -89.18
CA ARG A 347 157.42 49.45 -88.48
C ARG A 347 156.88 48.27 -89.28
N MET A 348 155.73 48.45 -89.93
CA MET A 348 155.12 47.39 -90.74
C MET A 348 155.99 47.02 -91.94
N ARG A 349 156.54 48.02 -92.65
CA ARG A 349 157.51 47.79 -93.74
C ARG A 349 158.76 47.04 -93.28
N MET A 350 159.30 47.40 -92.11
CA MET A 350 160.51 46.77 -91.57
C MET A 350 160.28 45.30 -91.18
N GLN A 351 159.07 44.94 -90.73
CA GLN A 351 158.74 43.54 -90.44
C GLN A 351 158.70 42.69 -91.71
N GLN A 352 158.04 43.17 -92.78
CA GLN A 352 157.98 42.44 -94.06
C GLN A 352 159.38 42.13 -94.61
N GLN A 353 160.32 43.09 -94.52
CA GLN A 353 161.71 42.84 -94.94
C GLN A 353 162.41 41.74 -94.12
N LEU A 354 162.14 41.63 -92.82
CA LEU A 354 162.71 40.56 -91.99
C LEU A 354 162.15 39.18 -92.38
N ASP A 355 160.86 39.11 -92.72
CA ASP A 355 160.20 37.88 -93.13
C ASP A 355 160.72 37.44 -94.53
N GLU A 356 160.88 38.39 -95.47
CA GLU A 356 161.50 38.16 -96.81
C GLU A 356 162.96 37.67 -96.70
N TYR A 357 163.76 38.23 -95.78
CA TYR A 357 165.14 37.75 -95.56
C TYR A 357 165.20 36.36 -94.90
N GLN A 358 164.17 35.93 -94.17
CA GLN A 358 164.12 34.61 -93.57
C GLN A 358 163.89 33.51 -94.63
N GLU A 359 162.98 33.73 -95.60
CA GLU A 359 162.83 32.81 -96.74
C GLU A 359 164.12 32.72 -97.58
N LEU A 360 164.81 33.86 -97.77
CA LEU A 360 166.07 33.91 -98.51
C LEU A 360 167.20 33.12 -97.81
N LEU A 361 167.22 33.10 -96.47
CA LEU A 361 168.17 32.33 -95.66
C LEU A 361 167.95 30.82 -95.82
N ASP A 362 166.70 30.38 -95.81
CA ASP A 362 166.35 28.95 -95.91
C ASP A 362 166.66 28.39 -97.31
N ILE A 363 166.40 29.18 -98.38
CA ILE A 363 166.81 28.84 -99.75
C ILE A 363 168.35 28.73 -99.86
N LYS A 364 169.08 29.64 -99.21
CA LYS A 364 170.55 29.67 -99.25
C LYS A 364 171.18 28.48 -98.50
N LEU A 365 170.58 28.04 -97.39
CA LEU A 365 171.05 26.87 -96.63
C LEU A 365 170.98 25.58 -97.46
N ALA A 366 169.99 25.43 -98.34
CA ALA A 366 169.94 24.30 -99.28
C ALA A 366 171.12 24.31 -100.27
N LEU A 367 171.40 25.47 -100.89
CA LEU A 367 172.49 25.64 -101.85
C LEU A 367 173.88 25.44 -101.21
N ASP A 368 174.09 25.90 -99.99
CA ASP A 368 175.35 25.68 -99.24
C ASP A 368 175.60 24.19 -98.98
N MET A 369 174.57 23.39 -98.70
CA MET A 369 174.71 21.94 -98.53
C MET A 369 175.19 21.26 -99.83
N GLU A 370 174.67 21.66 -100.99
CA GLU A 370 175.13 21.17 -102.29
C GLU A 370 176.60 21.55 -102.56
N ILE A 371 176.97 22.82 -102.33
CA ILE A 371 178.34 23.30 -102.49
C ILE A 371 179.33 22.60 -101.54
N SER A 372 178.87 22.20 -100.33
CA SER A 372 179.69 21.46 -99.37
C SER A 372 180.14 20.07 -99.88
N ALA A 373 179.37 19.48 -100.80
CA ALA A 373 179.77 18.25 -101.50
C ALA A 373 180.77 18.54 -102.64
N TYR A 374 180.56 19.62 -103.41
CA TYR A 374 181.37 19.94 -104.60
C TYR A 374 182.80 20.42 -104.34
N ARG A 375 183.17 20.84 -103.11
CA ARG A 375 184.55 21.28 -102.80
C ARG A 375 185.28 20.53 -101.70
N LYS A 376 184.73 19.45 -101.15
CA LYS A 376 185.56 18.41 -100.49
C LYS A 376 186.24 17.47 -101.49
N LEU A 377 185.75 17.45 -102.74
CA LEU A 377 186.33 16.77 -103.90
C LEU A 377 187.17 17.71 -104.79
N LEU A 378 187.51 18.88 -104.25
CA LEU A 378 188.60 19.77 -104.66
C LEU A 378 189.31 20.17 -103.36
N GLU A 379 189.82 19.20 -102.60
CA GLU A 379 191.16 18.60 -102.83
C GLU A 379 192.22 19.72 -102.89
N GLY A 380 193.14 19.77 -101.93
CA GLY A 380 194.21 18.78 -101.87
C GLY A 380 195.40 19.16 -102.78
N GLU A 381 195.20 20.16 -103.66
CA GLU A 381 196.23 20.71 -104.56
C GLU A 381 196.72 22.09 -104.07
N GLU A 382 195.80 23.00 -103.70
CA GLU A 382 196.15 24.37 -103.26
C GLU A 382 196.53 24.49 -101.77
N GLU A 383 197.17 23.45 -101.19
CA GLU A 383 197.77 23.45 -99.86
C GLU A 383 199.07 24.30 -99.81
N ARG A 384 199.01 25.50 -100.41
CA ARG A 384 200.13 26.45 -100.62
C ARG A 384 199.78 27.95 -100.38
N LEU A 385 198.52 28.49 -100.40
CA LEU A 385 198.25 29.98 -100.52
C LEU A 385 196.89 30.72 -99.94
N ARG A 386 196.50 30.78 -98.60
CA ARG A 386 195.70 31.85 -97.73
C ARG A 386 194.02 32.12 -97.59
N LEU A 387 193.11 31.88 -96.46
CA LEU A 387 191.64 32.47 -95.97
C LEU A 387 190.58 31.97 -94.70
N SER A 388 189.32 32.54 -94.21
CA SER A 388 188.26 32.15 -93.01
C SER A 388 186.71 32.80 -92.57
N PRO A 389 185.76 32.37 -91.53
CA PRO A 389 184.17 32.61 -91.19
C PRO A 389 183.32 32.77 -89.68
N SER A 390 181.89 32.90 -89.41
CA SER A 390 180.99 33.02 -88.02
C SER A 390 179.28 33.05 -87.77
N PRO A 391 178.49 33.08 -86.53
CA PRO A 391 176.93 32.82 -86.13
C PRO A 391 175.87 33.52 -84.93
N PRO A 392 174.50 33.16 -84.54
CA PRO A 392 173.29 33.87 -83.68
C PRO A 392 172.10 33.22 -82.59
N PRO A 393 170.95 33.87 -81.96
CA PRO A 393 169.95 33.54 -80.69
C PRO A 393 168.26 33.78 -80.44
N THR A 394 167.44 33.58 -79.24
CA THR A 394 165.83 33.70 -78.90
C THR A 394 165.09 33.42 -77.37
N ARG A 395 163.80 33.48 -76.67
CA ARG A 395 162.28 34.11 -76.39
C ARG A 395 161.31 33.71 -75.01
N VAL A 396 159.95 34.11 -74.62
CA VAL A 396 159.01 34.00 -73.25
C VAL A 396 157.29 34.05 -73.19
N THR A 397 156.16 34.07 -72.24
CA THR A 397 155.42 33.99 -70.76
C THR A 397 153.72 34.05 -70.60
N VAL A 398 152.61 34.09 -69.62
CA VAL A 398 151.91 33.95 -68.13
C VAL A 398 150.20 34.16 -67.94
N SER A 399 149.07 34.12 -66.98
CA SER A 399 148.30 33.94 -65.51
C SER A 399 146.58 33.84 -65.38
N ARG A 400 145.46 33.84 -64.43
CA ARG A 400 144.78 33.90 -62.92
C ARG A 400 143.11 33.59 -62.54
N THR A 401 142.38 33.64 -61.28
CA THR A 401 140.85 33.20 -60.77
C THR A 401 139.87 33.78 -59.47
N THR A 402 138.55 33.36 -58.99
CA THR A 402 137.46 33.79 -57.79
C THR A 402 136.01 32.94 -57.43
N GLY A 403 134.84 32.90 -56.53
CA GLY A 403 133.89 33.41 -55.26
C GLY A 403 132.33 32.74 -54.95
N SER A 404 131.16 32.78 -54.05
CA SER A 404 130.29 33.18 -52.69
C SER A 404 128.72 32.53 -52.39
N GLY A 405 127.57 32.52 -51.46
CA GLY A 405 126.75 32.95 -50.09
C GLY A 405 125.14 32.43 -49.62
N SER A 406 124.32 32.67 -48.44
CA SER A 406 122.81 32.16 -47.93
C SER A 406 121.79 32.64 -46.61
N ALA A 407 120.47 32.15 -46.17
CA ALA A 407 119.36 32.59 -45.01
C ALA A 407 117.97 31.77 -44.36
N HIS A 408 116.99 32.18 -43.33
CA HIS A 408 115.79 31.44 -42.43
C HIS A 408 114.34 32.05 -41.69
N THR A 409 113.27 31.39 -40.92
CA THR A 409 111.89 31.89 -40.12
C THR A 409 110.77 31.02 -39.09
N HIS A 410 109.58 31.45 -38.35
CA HIS A 410 108.49 30.71 -37.33
C HIS A 410 106.96 31.24 -36.68
N THR A 411 105.97 30.56 -35.82
CA THR A 411 104.49 30.95 -35.12
C THR A 411 103.69 30.10 -33.83
N THR A 412 102.42 29.97 -33.09
CA THR A 412 100.80 30.28 -32.77
C THR A 412 99.92 29.80 -31.34
N LEU A 413 98.51 30.00 -30.94
CA LEU A 413 97.55 29.66 -29.62
C LEU A 413 95.83 29.54 -29.60
N VAL A 414 94.66 29.39 -28.71
CA VAL A 414 93.85 29.27 -27.25
C VAL A 414 92.25 28.64 -27.15
N GLN A 415 91.07 28.52 -26.26
CA GLN A 415 90.25 28.77 -24.86
C GLN A 415 88.73 28.02 -24.40
N SER A 416 87.77 28.33 -23.35
CA SER A 416 86.45 27.58 -22.66
C SER A 416 85.20 28.31 -21.72
N THR A 417 83.99 28.02 -20.94
CA THR A 417 82.86 27.05 -20.22
C THR A 417 81.32 27.64 -19.76
N SER A 418 80.17 27.33 -18.91
CA SER A 418 79.29 26.33 -17.93
C SER A 418 77.84 26.76 -17.10
N GLY A 419 76.78 25.94 -16.49
CA GLY A 419 75.50 26.28 -15.50
C GLY A 419 74.13 25.35 -15.02
N SER A 420 73.13 25.58 -13.98
CA SER A 420 71.74 24.80 -13.50
C SER A 420 70.61 25.19 -12.28
N ARG A 421 69.32 24.58 -11.94
CA ARG A 421 68.19 24.78 -10.74
C ARG A 421 66.84 23.82 -10.32
N ASN A 422 65.91 23.99 -9.23
CA ASN A 422 64.58 23.19 -8.68
C ASN A 422 63.28 23.92 -7.87
N SER A 423 62.08 23.60 -7.08
CA SER A 423 60.99 22.58 -6.43
C SER A 423 59.51 23.20 -5.86
N SER A 424 58.35 22.82 -5.05
CA SER A 424 57.44 21.73 -4.27
C SER A 424 56.01 22.11 -3.41
N GLY A 425 54.93 21.28 -2.89
CA GLY A 425 53.63 21.59 -1.96
C GLY A 425 52.34 20.58 -1.45
N THR A 426 51.24 20.86 -0.53
CA THR A 426 49.99 20.02 0.13
C THR A 426 48.63 20.72 0.85
N ALA A 427 47.42 20.37 1.59
CA ALA A 427 46.31 19.34 2.17
C ALA A 427 44.93 19.95 2.98
N SER A 428 43.71 19.56 3.68
CA SER A 428 42.56 18.51 4.19
C SER A 428 41.22 19.10 5.05
N ALA A 429 39.98 18.68 5.71
CA ALA A 429 38.83 17.59 6.07
C ALA A 429 37.38 17.91 6.95
N LYS A 430 36.25 17.06 7.25
CA LYS A 430 34.73 17.32 7.83
C LYS A 430 33.91 16.41 9.02
N LYS A 431 32.52 16.45 9.45
CA LYS A 431 31.64 15.85 10.69
C LYS A 431 29.93 15.74 10.69
N ARG A 432 28.82 15.30 11.52
CA ARG A 432 28.17 14.49 12.80
C ARG A 432 26.51 14.29 13.10
N ARG A 433 25.79 13.46 14.05
CA ARG A 433 24.20 13.25 14.43
C ARG A 433 23.56 12.53 15.85
N LEU A 434 22.17 12.34 16.22
CA LEU A 434 21.44 11.73 17.55
C LEU A 434 19.83 11.18 17.72
N HIS A 435 19.10 10.83 18.93
CA HIS A 435 17.71 10.06 19.18
C HIS A 435 16.32 10.71 19.62
N ASP A 436 15.32 10.57 18.72
CA ASP A 436 13.84 10.38 18.84
C ASP A 436 13.43 9.57 17.56
N ASN A 437 12.20 9.04 17.41
CA ASN A 437 11.87 7.99 16.42
C ASN A 437 11.05 8.43 15.18
N ASP A 438 11.53 9.45 14.46
CA ASP A 438 11.30 9.55 13.02
C ASP A 438 12.48 8.84 12.32
N SER A 439 12.22 7.72 11.64
CA SER A 439 13.26 6.83 11.09
C SER A 439 13.83 7.34 9.76
N GLU A 440 14.53 8.48 9.82
CA GLU A 440 15.32 9.01 8.71
C GLU A 440 16.60 8.18 8.52
N THR A 441 16.66 7.40 7.45
CA THR A 441 17.88 6.72 7.03
C THR A 441 18.58 7.52 5.94
N SER A 442 19.71 8.12 6.31
CA SER A 442 20.72 8.59 5.36
C SER A 442 21.68 7.43 5.05
N SER A 443 22.01 7.28 3.78
CA SER A 443 23.05 6.35 3.32
C SER A 443 24.09 7.12 2.53
N LEU A 444 25.37 6.86 2.81
CA LEU A 444 26.49 7.56 2.21
C LEU A 444 27.13 6.69 1.12
N ALA A 445 26.89 7.05 -0.14
CA ALA A 445 27.54 6.45 -1.31
C ALA A 445 28.03 7.57 -2.22
N GLY A 446 29.33 7.62 -2.50
CA GLY A 446 29.92 8.60 -3.43
C GLY A 446 29.96 10.07 -2.96
N GLY A 447 29.62 10.37 -1.70
CA GLY A 447 29.75 11.72 -1.11
C GLY A 447 28.48 12.56 -1.09
N ALA A 448 27.41 12.13 -1.77
CA ALA A 448 26.08 12.72 -1.63
C ALA A 448 25.35 12.16 -0.39
N VAL A 449 24.46 12.97 0.21
CA VAL A 449 23.58 12.54 1.31
C VAL A 449 22.16 12.32 0.78
N THR A 450 21.86 11.11 0.31
CA THR A 450 20.48 10.73 -0.01
C THR A 450 19.69 10.48 1.28
N ARG A 451 18.75 11.37 1.57
CA ARG A 451 17.89 11.35 2.75
C ARG A 451 16.57 10.64 2.42
N THR A 452 16.41 9.42 2.93
CA THR A 452 15.26 8.58 2.59
C THR A 452 14.16 8.73 3.63
N ARG A 453 13.03 9.35 3.26
CA ARG A 453 11.84 9.45 4.12
C ARG A 453 10.84 8.35 3.75
N ILE A 454 10.30 7.66 4.75
CA ILE A 454 9.41 6.51 4.59
C ILE A 454 8.07 6.83 5.25
N ALA A 455 7.07 7.18 4.45
CA ALA A 455 5.70 7.36 4.94
C ALA A 455 4.96 6.01 4.92
N GLN A 456 4.36 5.63 6.05
CA GLN A 456 3.54 4.42 6.15
C GLN A 456 2.13 4.76 6.63
N GLN A 457 1.12 4.27 5.92
CA GLN A 457 -0.28 4.42 6.27
C GLN A 457 -0.91 3.03 6.40
N ALA A 458 -1.49 2.72 7.57
CA ALA A 458 -2.17 1.46 7.83
C ALA A 458 -3.64 1.70 8.21
N SER A 459 -4.51 0.78 7.82
CA SER A 459 -5.91 0.74 8.28
C SER A 459 -6.43 -0.70 8.32
N ALA A 460 -7.44 -0.96 9.15
CA ALA A 460 -8.06 -2.26 9.29
C ALA A 460 -9.57 -2.12 9.52
N SER A 461 -10.34 -3.02 8.90
CA SER A 461 -11.79 -3.14 9.02
C SER A 461 -12.19 -4.38 9.84
N GLY A 462 -11.25 -5.01 10.53
CA GLY A 462 -11.46 -6.22 11.33
C GLY A 462 -10.34 -6.49 12.33
N ARG A 463 -10.40 -7.65 13.00
CA ARG A 463 -9.54 -8.03 14.14
C ARG A 463 -8.04 -8.09 13.84
N VAL A 464 -7.68 -8.36 12.58
CA VAL A 464 -6.29 -8.57 12.13
C VAL A 464 -5.81 -7.37 11.32
N THR A 465 -4.62 -6.89 11.69
CA THR A 465 -3.94 -5.72 11.12
C THR A 465 -2.70 -6.14 10.31
N VAL A 466 -2.32 -5.35 9.32
CA VAL A 466 -1.01 -5.48 8.65
C VAL A 466 0.01 -4.69 9.48
N ASP A 467 0.62 -5.39 10.43
CA ASP A 467 1.42 -4.81 11.52
C ASP A 467 2.79 -4.30 11.06
N GLU A 468 3.42 -4.99 10.13
CA GLU A 468 4.68 -4.59 9.52
C GLU A 468 4.83 -5.19 8.12
N VAL A 469 5.52 -4.47 7.25
CA VAL A 469 5.85 -4.91 5.89
C VAL A 469 7.31 -4.56 5.63
N ASP A 470 8.09 -5.54 5.19
CA ASP A 470 9.50 -5.29 4.88
C ASP A 470 9.63 -4.51 3.56
N LEU A 471 10.56 -3.55 3.52
CA LEU A 471 10.79 -2.66 2.38
C LEU A 471 11.48 -3.39 1.20
N GLU A 472 12.31 -4.37 1.53
CA GLU A 472 13.10 -5.17 0.58
C GLU A 472 12.32 -6.40 0.05
N GLY A 473 11.13 -6.64 0.58
CA GLY A 473 10.25 -7.75 0.20
C GLY A 473 10.58 -9.08 0.88
N LYS A 474 11.27 -9.06 2.03
CA LYS A 474 11.60 -10.27 2.81
C LYS A 474 10.37 -10.91 3.45
N TYR A 475 9.49 -10.13 4.06
CA TYR A 475 8.31 -10.63 4.76
C TYR A 475 7.14 -9.62 4.85
N VAL A 476 5.98 -10.14 5.22
CA VAL A 476 4.80 -9.39 5.70
C VAL A 476 4.38 -9.95 7.05
N ARG A 477 4.18 -9.12 8.07
CA ARG A 477 3.71 -9.53 9.40
C ARG A 477 2.30 -9.03 9.65
N LEU A 478 1.42 -9.94 10.03
CA LEU A 478 0.06 -9.65 10.49
C LEU A 478 -0.01 -9.74 12.02
N SER A 479 -0.93 -8.99 12.63
CA SER A 479 -1.20 -9.04 14.07
C SER A 479 -2.69 -9.04 14.33
N ASN A 480 -3.20 -10.07 15.03
CA ASN A 480 -4.53 -10.04 15.64
C ASN A 480 -4.47 -9.17 16.89
N LYS A 481 -5.03 -7.95 16.82
CA LYS A 481 -5.03 -6.99 17.94
C LYS A 481 -6.34 -7.02 18.74
N ALA A 482 -7.22 -7.99 18.45
CA ALA A 482 -8.41 -8.26 19.23
C ALA A 482 -8.17 -9.27 20.35
N ASN A 483 -9.12 -9.32 21.28
CA ASN A 483 -9.26 -10.26 22.39
C ASN A 483 -9.91 -11.61 21.99
N GLU A 484 -10.13 -11.86 20.69
CA GLU A 484 -10.75 -13.08 20.16
C GLU A 484 -9.93 -13.67 19.02
N ASP A 485 -9.98 -15.00 18.87
CA ASP A 485 -9.37 -15.74 17.76
C ASP A 485 -9.92 -15.31 16.39
N GLN A 486 -9.06 -15.26 15.36
CA GLN A 486 -9.47 -15.05 13.98
C GLN A 486 -9.06 -16.23 13.09
N LEU A 487 -10.05 -16.95 12.58
CA LEU A 487 -9.87 -17.90 11.48
C LEU A 487 -9.49 -17.14 10.20
N LEU A 488 -8.36 -17.51 9.60
CA LEU A 488 -7.87 -16.96 8.32
C LEU A 488 -7.90 -18.01 7.20
N GLY A 489 -8.65 -19.12 7.38
CA GLY A 489 -8.77 -20.17 6.38
C GLY A 489 -9.24 -19.62 5.02
N HIS A 490 -8.46 -19.87 3.96
CA HIS A 490 -8.66 -19.35 2.60
C HIS A 490 -8.50 -17.83 2.42
N TRP A 491 -8.14 -17.06 3.46
CA TRP A 491 -7.81 -15.64 3.32
C TRP A 491 -6.51 -15.47 2.51
N GLN A 492 -6.32 -14.30 1.94
CA GLN A 492 -5.26 -14.01 0.99
C GLN A 492 -4.52 -12.73 1.39
N VAL A 493 -3.19 -12.73 1.28
CA VAL A 493 -2.39 -11.50 1.44
C VAL A 493 -1.88 -11.11 0.07
N LYS A 494 -2.35 -9.98 -0.44
CA LYS A 494 -1.99 -9.42 -1.74
C LYS A 494 -1.02 -8.25 -1.54
N ARG A 495 0.15 -8.27 -2.17
CA ARG A 495 1.06 -7.12 -2.23
C ARG A 495 1.18 -6.64 -3.67
N GLN A 496 0.87 -5.37 -3.90
CA GLN A 496 1.00 -4.71 -5.19
C GLN A 496 2.09 -3.64 -5.10
N VAL A 497 3.07 -3.69 -6.00
CA VAL A 497 4.17 -2.74 -6.09
C VAL A 497 3.98 -1.89 -7.34
N GLY A 498 3.70 -0.60 -7.18
CA GLY A 498 3.27 0.28 -8.28
C GLY A 498 2.14 -0.33 -9.13
N THR A 499 2.38 -0.44 -10.44
CA THR A 499 1.46 -1.00 -11.44
C THR A 499 1.71 -2.48 -11.77
N SER A 500 2.62 -3.16 -11.05
CA SER A 500 2.93 -4.58 -11.29
C SER A 500 1.79 -5.53 -10.89
N THR A 501 1.81 -6.75 -11.42
CA THR A 501 0.86 -7.81 -11.08
C THR A 501 0.92 -8.14 -9.58
N PRO A 502 -0.21 -8.15 -8.85
CA PRO A 502 -0.21 -8.35 -7.41
C PRO A 502 0.29 -9.75 -7.02
N ILE A 503 1.22 -9.78 -6.07
CA ILE A 503 1.81 -10.99 -5.48
C ILE A 503 0.86 -11.49 -4.39
N VAL A 504 0.31 -12.72 -4.54
CA VAL A 504 -0.78 -13.23 -3.68
C VAL A 504 -0.41 -14.52 -2.94
N TYR A 505 -0.23 -14.41 -1.62
CA TYR A 505 -0.19 -15.55 -0.70
C TYR A 505 -1.62 -15.99 -0.31
N LYS A 506 -1.82 -17.28 0.00
CA LYS A 506 -3.10 -17.82 0.47
C LYS A 506 -2.88 -18.68 1.73
N PHE A 507 -3.68 -18.44 2.77
CA PHE A 507 -3.61 -19.20 4.01
C PHE A 507 -4.20 -20.61 3.88
N PRO A 508 -3.61 -21.62 4.56
CA PRO A 508 -4.17 -22.97 4.63
C PRO A 508 -5.62 -22.99 5.17
N PRO A 509 -6.49 -23.91 4.72
CA PRO A 509 -7.92 -23.94 5.08
C PRO A 509 -8.25 -23.94 6.58
N LYS A 510 -7.33 -24.41 7.43
CA LYS A 510 -7.51 -24.54 8.89
C LYS A 510 -6.65 -23.56 9.71
N PHE A 511 -6.09 -22.52 9.10
CA PHE A 511 -5.26 -21.56 9.83
C PHE A 511 -6.09 -20.66 10.76
N ASN A 512 -5.70 -20.59 12.03
CA ASN A 512 -6.30 -19.75 13.07
C ASN A 512 -5.21 -18.89 13.71
N LEU A 513 -5.45 -17.57 13.81
CA LEU A 513 -4.55 -16.63 14.46
C LEU A 513 -5.13 -16.23 15.82
N LYS A 514 -4.47 -16.63 16.91
CA LYS A 514 -4.96 -16.42 18.28
C LYS A 514 -5.10 -14.94 18.63
N ALA A 515 -5.95 -14.62 19.61
CA ALA A 515 -6.02 -13.29 20.22
C ALA A 515 -4.61 -12.81 20.63
N GLY A 516 -4.25 -11.56 20.28
CA GLY A 516 -2.93 -10.99 20.52
C GLY A 516 -1.76 -11.56 19.69
N GLN A 517 -1.98 -12.59 18.86
CA GLN A 517 -0.90 -13.27 18.15
C GLN A 517 -0.49 -12.58 16.84
N THR A 518 0.80 -12.64 16.51
CA THR A 518 1.37 -12.26 15.21
C THR A 518 1.65 -13.48 14.34
N VAL A 519 1.60 -13.28 13.01
CA VAL A 519 2.12 -14.25 12.03
C VAL A 519 2.97 -13.53 10.99
N THR A 520 4.20 -14.00 10.80
CA THR A 520 5.14 -13.50 9.80
C THR A 520 5.15 -14.45 8.59
N ILE A 521 4.90 -13.90 7.40
CA ILE A 521 4.94 -14.64 6.14
C ILE A 521 6.22 -14.26 5.40
N TRP A 522 7.23 -15.12 5.50
CA TRP A 522 8.54 -14.98 4.87
C TRP A 522 8.49 -15.42 3.41
N ALA A 523 9.14 -14.67 2.52
CA ALA A 523 9.45 -15.14 1.18
C ALA A 523 10.59 -16.17 1.24
N SER A 524 10.64 -17.12 0.30
CA SER A 524 11.65 -18.19 0.30
C SER A 524 13.09 -17.69 0.16
N GLY A 525 13.32 -16.56 -0.51
CA GLY A 525 14.63 -15.91 -0.63
C GLY A 525 15.06 -15.12 0.62
N ALA A 526 14.20 -14.98 1.63
CA ALA A 526 14.48 -14.20 2.83
C ALA A 526 15.21 -14.96 3.95
N GLY A 527 15.40 -16.29 3.80
CA GLY A 527 16.09 -17.13 4.79
C GLY A 527 15.30 -17.42 6.08
N GLY A 528 14.01 -17.02 6.15
CA GLY A 528 13.15 -17.29 7.30
C GLY A 528 12.93 -18.79 7.55
N THR A 529 12.82 -19.18 8.82
CA THR A 529 12.52 -20.56 9.22
C THR A 529 11.01 -20.80 9.26
N HIS A 530 10.57 -22.01 8.91
CA HIS A 530 9.14 -22.34 8.90
C HIS A 530 8.71 -22.96 10.24
N ASN A 531 8.11 -22.13 11.09
CA ASN A 531 7.64 -22.50 12.42
C ASN A 531 6.15 -22.09 12.61
N PRO A 532 5.20 -22.81 11.99
CA PRO A 532 3.78 -22.48 12.09
C PRO A 532 3.26 -22.71 13.53
N PRO A 533 2.32 -21.88 14.03
CA PRO A 533 1.58 -20.86 13.31
C PRO A 533 2.29 -19.51 13.15
N SER A 534 3.33 -19.21 13.92
CA SER A 534 3.93 -17.86 13.97
C SER A 534 4.75 -17.49 12.74
N ASP A 535 5.49 -18.44 12.15
CA ASP A 535 6.36 -18.19 10.99
C ASP A 535 6.05 -19.11 9.81
N LEU A 536 5.55 -18.51 8.73
CA LEU A 536 5.15 -19.18 7.50
C LEU A 536 6.14 -18.87 6.39
N VAL A 537 6.76 -19.88 5.78
CA VAL A 537 7.67 -19.68 4.65
C VAL A 537 6.96 -19.99 3.33
N TRP A 538 6.82 -18.99 2.48
CA TRP A 538 6.19 -19.12 1.18
C TRP A 538 7.17 -19.68 0.15
N LYS A 539 7.31 -21.01 0.15
CA LYS A 539 8.28 -21.78 -0.64
C LYS A 539 8.25 -21.54 -2.17
N THR A 540 7.19 -20.94 -2.71
CA THR A 540 7.00 -20.74 -4.17
C THR A 540 7.22 -19.31 -4.64
N GLN A 541 7.66 -18.38 -3.76
CA GLN A 541 8.00 -17.02 -4.16
C GLN A 541 9.27 -16.53 -3.44
N ASN A 542 10.21 -15.96 -4.20
CA ASN A 542 11.52 -15.59 -3.69
C ASN A 542 11.52 -14.22 -2.97
N SER A 543 10.56 -13.33 -3.30
CA SER A 543 10.37 -12.04 -2.66
C SER A 543 8.89 -11.64 -2.69
N TRP A 544 8.48 -10.79 -1.74
CA TRP A 544 7.23 -10.04 -1.72
C TRP A 544 7.22 -8.81 -2.64
N GLY A 545 8.34 -8.53 -3.32
CA GLY A 545 8.51 -7.41 -4.25
C GLY A 545 8.93 -6.12 -3.52
N SER A 546 10.06 -5.55 -3.92
CA SER A 546 10.59 -4.27 -3.43
C SER A 546 10.28 -3.12 -4.41
N GLY A 547 10.15 -1.90 -3.88
CA GLY A 547 9.92 -0.69 -4.68
C GLY A 547 9.50 0.50 -3.81
N ASP A 548 9.49 1.70 -4.40
CA ASP A 548 9.25 2.95 -3.66
C ASP A 548 7.79 3.21 -3.28
N LEU A 549 6.84 2.58 -3.98
CA LEU A 549 5.42 2.65 -3.66
C LEU A 549 4.80 1.26 -3.72
N PHE A 550 4.31 0.76 -2.57
CA PHE A 550 3.60 -0.52 -2.51
C PHE A 550 2.46 -0.52 -1.49
N GLN A 551 1.49 -1.39 -1.73
CA GLN A 551 0.32 -1.59 -0.89
C GLN A 551 0.15 -3.08 -0.61
N THR A 552 0.00 -3.44 0.66
CA THR A 552 -0.22 -4.81 1.13
C THR A 552 -1.60 -4.90 1.74
N ILE A 553 -2.45 -5.79 1.22
CA ILE A 553 -3.87 -5.91 1.56
C ILE A 553 -4.15 -7.34 2.02
N LEU A 554 -4.77 -7.47 3.19
CA LEU A 554 -5.35 -8.70 3.72
C LEU A 554 -6.80 -8.82 3.23
N VAL A 555 -7.09 -9.87 2.47
CA VAL A 555 -8.39 -10.12 1.84
C VAL A 555 -9.02 -11.38 2.41
N SER A 556 -10.29 -11.28 2.83
CA SER A 556 -11.08 -12.38 3.38
C SER A 556 -11.40 -13.45 2.32
N ALA A 557 -11.83 -14.62 2.77
CA ALA A 557 -12.25 -15.73 1.91
C ALA A 557 -13.43 -15.39 0.97
N ASN A 558 -14.24 -14.37 1.32
CA ASN A 558 -15.32 -13.83 0.48
C ASN A 558 -14.88 -12.75 -0.52
N GLY A 559 -13.63 -12.28 -0.43
CA GLY A 559 -13.08 -11.22 -1.29
C GLY A 559 -13.03 -9.82 -0.69
N GLU A 560 -13.51 -9.60 0.54
CA GLU A 560 -13.52 -8.30 1.22
C GLU A 560 -12.13 -7.90 1.74
N GLU A 561 -11.81 -6.60 1.71
CA GLU A 561 -10.52 -6.07 2.20
C GLU A 561 -10.58 -5.80 3.71
N MET A 562 -9.92 -6.66 4.49
CA MET A 562 -9.99 -6.67 5.96
C MET A 562 -8.94 -5.78 6.62
N ALA A 563 -7.79 -5.61 5.98
CA ALA A 563 -6.77 -4.64 6.40
C ALA A 563 -5.84 -4.28 5.24
N GLN A 564 -5.21 -3.11 5.32
CA GLN A 564 -4.24 -2.65 4.34
C GLN A 564 -3.11 -1.85 4.98
N ARG A 565 -1.93 -1.88 4.36
CA ARG A 565 -0.80 -0.99 4.64
C ARG A 565 -0.18 -0.52 3.34
N LYS A 566 -0.16 0.80 3.15
CA LYS A 566 0.48 1.49 2.04
C LYS A 566 1.79 2.10 2.53
N VAL A 567 2.85 1.93 1.76
CA VAL A 567 4.18 2.49 2.04
C VAL A 567 4.63 3.30 0.84
N THR A 568 5.06 4.53 1.11
CA THR A 568 5.65 5.45 0.12
C THR A 568 7.03 5.85 0.62
N ARG A 569 8.07 5.53 -0.16
CA ARG A 569 9.45 5.93 0.07
C ARG A 569 9.77 7.11 -0.85
N THR A 570 10.17 8.23 -0.27
CA THR A 570 10.59 9.43 -1.00
C THR A 570 12.06 9.68 -0.74
N LEU A 571 12.86 9.65 -1.80
CA LEU A 571 14.27 10.02 -1.78
C LEU A 571 14.37 11.55 -1.91
N PHE A 572 14.99 12.20 -0.93
CA PHE A 572 15.42 13.59 -1.04
C PHE A 572 16.92 13.63 -1.34
N GLN A 573 17.27 14.48 -2.29
CA GLN A 573 18.64 14.94 -2.52
C GLN A 573 18.65 16.40 -2.08
N GLU A 574 19.39 16.67 -1.00
CA GLU A 574 19.61 18.02 -0.49
C GLU A 574 20.94 18.50 -1.11
N ASP A 575 20.85 19.46 -2.02
CA ASP A 575 22.03 20.21 -2.48
C ASP A 575 22.25 21.35 -1.44
N ASP A 576 23.41 21.36 -0.77
CA ASP A 576 23.73 22.28 0.34
C ASP A 576 23.97 23.72 -0.17
N ASP A 577 23.11 24.68 0.21
CA ASP A 577 23.40 26.13 0.21
C ASP A 577 23.34 26.67 1.68
N ASP A 578 24.09 27.74 1.96
CA ASP A 578 24.53 28.15 3.31
C ASP A 578 23.66 29.26 3.96
N ASP A 579 24.18 29.84 5.05
CA ASP A 579 23.72 30.99 5.85
C ASP A 579 22.63 30.75 6.92
N GLY A 580 22.99 31.02 8.17
CA GLY A 580 22.10 30.97 9.35
C GLY A 580 22.01 32.31 10.09
N ASN A 581 21.44 32.32 11.29
CA ASN A 581 21.67 33.39 12.29
C ASN A 581 21.32 32.92 13.73
N HIS A 582 21.78 33.67 14.74
CA HIS A 582 21.61 33.41 16.18
C HIS A 582 20.59 34.35 16.86
N SER A 583 20.05 33.92 18.03
CA SER A 583 20.13 34.63 19.34
C SER A 583 18.90 34.39 20.26
N ALA A 584 19.09 34.38 21.59
CA ALA A 584 18.08 34.00 22.61
C ALA A 584 18.60 34.35 24.05
N CYS A 585 17.80 34.49 25.12
CA CYS A 585 16.36 34.78 25.32
C CYS A 585 16.05 35.08 26.81
N GLY A 586 14.94 35.76 27.13
CA GLY A 586 14.37 35.95 28.48
C GLY A 586 13.20 36.96 28.47
N VAL A 587 12.54 37.40 29.55
CA VAL A 587 12.23 36.84 30.90
C VAL A 587 11.21 37.80 31.57
N ASP A 588 10.24 37.26 32.31
CA ASP A 588 9.31 37.82 33.33
C ASP A 588 8.75 39.26 33.30
N SER A 589 7.44 39.38 33.55
CA SER A 589 6.79 40.48 34.32
C SER A 589 5.34 40.17 34.70
N GLU A 590 5.06 40.00 36.00
CA GLU A 590 3.74 40.23 36.60
C GLU A 590 3.70 41.65 37.20
N TYR A 591 2.58 42.40 37.11
CA TYR A 591 2.08 43.33 38.15
C TYR A 591 0.59 43.67 37.88
N ASN A 592 -0.08 44.36 38.82
CA ASN A 592 -1.43 43.94 39.24
C ASN A 592 -2.50 45.07 39.39
N LEU A 593 -3.78 44.65 39.38
CA LEU A 593 -4.98 45.27 40.00
C LEU A 593 -5.67 46.55 39.40
N ARG A 594 -7.01 46.39 39.19
CA ARG A 594 -8.12 47.38 39.43
C ARG A 594 -8.25 48.61 38.51
N SER A 595 -9.44 49.20 38.30
CA SER A 595 -10.83 48.85 38.69
C SER A 595 -11.86 49.62 37.84
N ARG A 596 -13.07 49.06 37.65
CA ARG A 596 -14.33 49.84 37.63
C ARG A 596 -15.54 48.95 37.95
N THR A 597 -16.43 49.44 38.79
CA THR A 597 -17.69 48.82 39.24
C THR A 597 -18.83 49.81 39.10
N VAL A 598 -20.08 49.33 38.95
CA VAL A 598 -21.39 49.97 39.23
C VAL A 598 -22.50 49.11 38.59
N VAL A 599 -23.69 48.83 39.14
CA VAL A 599 -24.22 48.77 40.54
C VAL A 599 -25.36 47.71 40.52
N CYS A 600 -25.70 47.12 41.68
CA CYS A 600 -26.78 46.13 41.82
C CYS A 600 -28.17 46.78 42.01
N GLY A 601 -29.24 46.11 41.56
CA GLY A 601 -30.64 46.44 41.88
C GLY A 601 -31.39 45.26 42.52
N SER A 602 -31.38 45.19 43.87
CA SER A 602 -32.26 44.40 44.78
C SER A 602 -32.45 42.88 44.54
N CYS A 603 -32.42 41.98 45.52
CA CYS A 603 -31.95 41.93 46.93
C CYS A 603 -32.02 40.43 47.39
N GLY A 604 -31.40 39.95 48.47
CA GLY A 604 -30.41 40.54 49.36
C GLY A 604 -30.43 39.98 50.80
N GLN A 605 -29.66 38.92 51.08
CA GLN A 605 -29.30 38.41 52.44
C GLN A 605 -30.46 37.64 53.21
N PRO A 606 -30.29 37.07 54.44
CA PRO A 606 -30.03 35.61 54.52
C PRO A 606 -30.64 34.85 55.76
N SER A 607 -30.25 33.57 55.90
CA SER A 607 -30.02 32.82 57.16
C SER A 607 -31.15 32.40 58.14
N ASP A 608 -30.95 31.17 58.65
CA ASP A 608 -31.20 30.64 60.01
C ASP A 608 -32.58 30.12 60.52
N LYS A 609 -32.51 28.85 60.97
CA LYS A 609 -33.13 28.20 62.16
C LYS A 609 -34.67 28.21 62.41
N SER A 610 -35.20 26.99 62.22
CA SER A 610 -35.86 26.15 63.26
C SER A 610 -37.36 26.31 63.60
N CYS A 611 -37.93 25.19 64.09
CA CYS A 611 -39.30 24.98 64.60
C CYS A 611 -40.45 25.14 63.57
N ALA A 612 -41.54 24.35 63.63
CA ALA A 612 -41.81 23.11 64.39
C ALA A 612 -43.05 22.38 63.81
N THR A 613 -43.20 21.07 64.11
CA THR A 613 -44.48 20.30 64.08
C THR A 613 -45.21 20.13 62.73
N SER A 614 -45.96 19.05 62.44
CA SER A 614 -46.32 17.83 63.20
C SER A 614 -46.92 16.74 62.28
N GLY A 615 -46.73 15.46 62.63
CA GLY A 615 -47.56 14.33 62.17
C GLY A 615 -47.34 13.86 60.71
N VAL A 616 -47.62 12.61 60.34
CA VAL A 616 -48.16 11.45 61.09
C VAL A 616 -47.46 10.15 60.64
N SER A 617 -47.47 9.13 61.51
CA SER A 617 -47.17 7.69 61.33
C SER A 617 -47.41 7.11 59.91
N SER A 618 -46.76 6.03 59.45
CA SER A 618 -46.03 4.91 60.09
C SER A 618 -45.28 4.10 59.00
N GLY A 619 -44.31 3.21 59.26
CA GLY A 619 -43.67 2.77 60.52
C GLY A 619 -43.24 1.30 60.46
N SER A 620 -42.14 0.93 61.14
CA SER A 620 -41.64 -0.45 61.41
C SER A 620 -41.25 -1.36 60.19
N CYS A 621 -40.25 -2.26 60.27
CA CYS A 621 -39.16 -2.48 61.25
C CYS A 621 -38.16 -3.54 60.72
N SER A 622 -36.87 -3.47 61.17
CA SER A 622 -35.96 -4.64 61.43
C SER A 622 -35.63 -5.61 60.25
N ILE A 623 -34.65 -6.54 60.22
CA ILE A 623 -33.43 -6.92 60.98
C ILE A 623 -32.61 -7.83 60.03
N SER A 624 -31.29 -8.08 60.11
CA SER A 624 -30.08 -7.28 60.44
C SER A 624 -28.83 -8.15 60.14
N SER A 625 -27.63 -7.66 60.49
CA SER A 625 -26.39 -8.44 60.72
C SER A 625 -25.60 -8.98 59.51
N GLY A 626 -24.26 -8.83 59.60
CA GLY A 626 -23.31 -9.91 59.35
C GLY A 626 -22.65 -9.96 57.97
N GLY A 627 -21.42 -9.44 57.86
CA GLY A 627 -20.64 -9.48 56.61
C GLY A 627 -19.90 -10.80 56.36
N GLY A 628 -19.41 -10.94 55.13
CA GLY A 628 -18.52 -12.01 54.67
C GLY A 628 -17.98 -11.70 53.27
N LEU A 629 -16.68 -11.95 53.05
CA LEU A 629 -16.01 -11.88 51.74
C LEU A 629 -15.67 -13.33 51.29
N PRO A 630 -15.00 -13.57 50.14
CA PRO A 630 -15.64 -13.52 48.82
C PRO A 630 -15.29 -14.76 47.95
N GLU A 631 -16.03 -15.06 46.86
CA GLU A 631 -15.41 -15.82 45.75
C GLU A 631 -16.15 -15.78 44.39
N GLY A 632 -15.35 -16.00 43.34
CA GLY A 632 -15.64 -16.48 41.98
C GLY A 632 -17.01 -16.28 41.31
N LEU A 633 -17.02 -15.51 40.21
CA LEU A 633 -18.01 -15.65 39.13
C LEU A 633 -17.35 -15.68 37.74
N MET A 634 -17.94 -16.45 36.83
CA MET A 634 -17.48 -16.67 35.45
C MET A 634 -18.68 -16.77 34.50
N SER A 635 -18.53 -16.23 33.29
CA SER A 635 -19.53 -16.23 32.19
C SER A 635 -20.82 -15.41 32.48
N PRO A 636 -21.48 -14.88 31.42
CA PRO A 636 -22.41 -15.70 30.63
C PRO A 636 -22.09 -15.73 29.13
N LEU A 637 -22.83 -16.56 28.37
CA LEU A 637 -22.65 -16.73 26.93
C LEU A 637 -24.00 -17.01 26.22
N PHE A 638 -24.22 -16.39 25.04
CA PHE A 638 -25.14 -16.82 23.96
C PHE A 638 -26.67 -16.78 24.23
N ILE A 639 -27.56 -16.94 23.24
CA ILE A 639 -27.71 -16.37 21.86
C ILE A 639 -29.09 -16.82 21.32
N MET A 640 -29.75 -16.05 20.43
CA MET A 640 -30.61 -16.47 19.29
C MET A 640 -31.29 -15.25 18.64
N GLY A 641 -31.65 -15.22 17.35
CA GLY A 641 -31.32 -16.14 16.24
C GLY A 641 -32.30 -16.07 15.05
N SER A 642 -31.78 -16.12 13.81
CA SER A 642 -32.53 -16.16 12.52
C SER A 642 -33.27 -14.84 12.12
N ASN A 643 -33.71 -14.60 10.87
CA ASN A 643 -33.83 -15.49 9.70
C ASN A 643 -33.63 -14.77 8.33
N SER A 644 -33.60 -15.52 7.21
CA SER A 644 -33.46 -15.06 5.79
C SER A 644 -34.84 -15.17 5.05
N PRO A 645 -35.02 -15.05 3.69
CA PRO A 645 -34.06 -14.85 2.56
C PRO A 645 -34.51 -13.96 1.34
N ARG A 646 -33.60 -13.84 0.35
CA ARG A 646 -33.73 -13.79 -1.16
C ARG A 646 -35.06 -13.33 -1.83
N GLN A 647 -35.07 -12.69 -3.02
CA GLN A 647 -34.17 -12.76 -4.20
C GLN A 647 -33.47 -11.39 -4.51
N GLY A 648 -33.19 -10.85 -5.73
CA GLY A 648 -33.48 -11.23 -7.14
C GLY A 648 -32.86 -10.27 -8.19
N GLY A 649 -33.38 -10.27 -9.44
CA GLY A 649 -32.94 -9.44 -10.60
C GLY A 649 -33.91 -9.60 -11.80
N PRO A 650 -33.68 -8.99 -13.00
CA PRO A 650 -32.43 -8.44 -13.53
C PRO A 650 -32.51 -7.01 -14.15
N ARG A 651 -31.47 -6.63 -14.92
CA ARG A 651 -31.25 -5.45 -15.81
C ARG A 651 -32.26 -5.38 -17.01
N PRO A 652 -32.33 -4.31 -17.87
CA PRO A 652 -31.25 -3.37 -18.24
C PRO A 652 -31.57 -1.89 -18.57
N GLU A 653 -30.51 -1.17 -18.99
CA GLU A 653 -30.43 -0.08 -20.02
C GLU A 653 -30.86 1.39 -19.76
N ASN A 654 -29.93 2.28 -20.15
CA ASN A 654 -30.09 3.62 -20.78
C ASN A 654 -30.81 4.76 -20.01
N CYS A 655 -30.62 6.05 -20.34
CA CYS A 655 -29.39 6.79 -20.71
C CYS A 655 -29.63 8.31 -20.44
N SER A 656 -28.57 9.12 -20.51
CA SER A 656 -28.48 10.59 -20.44
C SER A 656 -29.74 11.49 -20.50
N ILE A 657 -29.76 12.45 -19.56
CA ILE A 657 -30.13 13.89 -19.73
C ILE A 657 -31.58 14.20 -20.14
N MET A 658 -32.40 14.63 -19.18
CA MET A 658 -32.60 16.07 -18.89
C MET A 658 -32.78 16.30 -17.38
#